data_AF-A0A946TZ65-F1
#
_entry.id   AF-A0A946TZ65-F1
#
_cell.length_a   1.000
_cell.length_b   1.000
_cell.length_c   1.000
_cell.angle_alpha   90.00
_cell.angle_beta   90.00
_cell.angle_gamma   90.00
#
_symmetry.space_group_name_H-M   'P 1'
#
loop_
_entity.id
_entity.type
_entity.pdbx_description
1 polymer ?
#
loop_
_entity_poly.entity_id
_entity_poly.type
_entity_poly.pdbx_seq_one_letter_code
_entity_poly.pdbx_strand_id
1 'polypeptide(L)'
;MNKKTIFILICFLSSDPLMGDEFKEYGLFADKSPKPQQIEPVETLLPLKINSKSRIAYVGNTLLDRSQHFGHFEAFLQQRFPNKELAVRNFAWSADEIDLMPRPDNFASVDQHLLHHRTDIIFAAFGFNESFAGEEKVSEFKSQLQNYLQHTKSKAYNGKSGPKIILISPNRNQNIEGVKAADLNNERINSYTNAMREVATSEKVGFVDVFNTEYPVGSTFNGVHLNEKGYRTFARALFNGTFGESPKTLNENVRAMVIEKNRQFFRRYRPLNTFYYTGGRKGKYGYLDFLPAMRNFEVMANNRDQSIWAIAKGEKNDTSIDDSTVPKMPETTQGRGGNKWMKSSEELKSFTIDPRFEVNCFASEEDFPDIACPIQIRWDSKGRLWVACSTTYPHVYPGQEPKDKIVILEDTDGNGKADKSTVWADDLHIPLSFEFGNGGVFVSEEPDFSFLKDTNGDGKADLRLRTLTGFGCEDSHHALHDFVWTPDGDLIFRDSIFLNSQIETAYGPIRVKNSGWFSYRPKTHRLRTFGSYPNTNPWGVTFDKWGHHVASHPVFASTFHATNPPYPTQHPRPSGIQAYSGTCGQEFIDWETFPQDMQGGFIKVRYKPTNRVEYHRWIDAGDHMEEKYVSDLIFSKNLSFIPVDIKFGPRGALYVCDWYNPIKGHAQYSLRDDRRDKHSGRIWRITAKEHELTEPVKISGKSISHLLNNLKRQEYRIRYWTKRELRERDSDKVKEELDKWIKELKKDNANFRHHQLEALWTYRSIGKKNTRLLTELLNCEVPQARAAATRQLRYLSEALGENAPTLLKQSANDLNAMVRLEAAIACSWIGTEWAFKTLISISKGEMGNHLSYAVQSALGSKSMRKHWDDQNQEAQSFLANSKKGNQLNAGKNTKNAKETNFDKQKGLKKIQIKCIPERMLFDITEFTVRAKQPVKLVLSNPDLTMHNLVIAKPNSLEKVGIASNEMAKDTNGLKNNYVPGLDEVLWSTPQLKQNTSYTLRFRAPKKPGKYPYLCTFPGHWVIMKGVMIVKK
;
A
#
# COMPACT_ATOMS: atom_id res chain seq x y z
N MET A 1 -28.04 51.92 -15.54
CA MET A 1 -26.71 51.26 -15.69
C MET A 1 -26.85 50.06 -16.60
N ASN A 2 -26.04 50.00 -17.66
CA ASN A 2 -26.30 49.22 -18.87
C ASN A 2 -25.81 47.76 -18.75
N LYS A 3 -26.62 46.81 -19.25
CA LYS A 3 -26.44 45.34 -19.17
C LYS A 3 -25.13 44.79 -19.79
N LYS A 4 -24.38 45.61 -20.53
CA LYS A 4 -23.08 45.24 -21.12
C LYS A 4 -21.91 45.21 -20.12
N THR A 5 -22.04 45.83 -18.94
CA THR A 5 -20.96 45.84 -17.93
C THR A 5 -20.98 44.59 -17.03
N ILE A 6 -22.11 43.90 -16.92
CA ILE A 6 -22.26 42.68 -16.10
C ILE A 6 -21.76 41.43 -16.83
N PHE A 7 -21.68 41.46 -18.16
CA PHE A 7 -21.13 40.35 -18.95
C PHE A 7 -19.60 40.28 -18.92
N ILE A 8 -18.92 41.38 -18.58
CA ILE A 8 -17.45 41.41 -18.43
C ILE A 8 -17.03 40.98 -17.01
N LEU A 9 -17.89 41.12 -15.99
CA LEU A 9 -17.58 40.68 -14.62
C LEU A 9 -17.90 39.20 -14.34
N ILE A 10 -18.74 38.56 -15.18
CA ILE A 10 -19.10 37.14 -15.05
C ILE A 10 -18.17 36.22 -15.87
N CYS A 11 -17.38 36.77 -16.80
CA CYS A 11 -16.30 36.03 -17.48
C CYS A 11 -15.00 35.90 -16.65
N PHE A 12 -14.93 36.47 -15.44
CA PHE A 12 -13.77 36.34 -14.54
C PHE A 12 -13.96 35.31 -13.40
N LEU A 13 -15.01 34.48 -13.46
CA LEU A 13 -15.27 33.43 -12.46
C LEU A 13 -15.39 32.01 -13.05
N SER A 14 -14.92 31.80 -14.29
CA SER A 14 -14.86 30.46 -14.89
C SER A 14 -13.66 30.22 -15.82
N SER A 15 -12.55 30.96 -15.64
CA SER A 15 -11.25 30.43 -16.07
C SER A 15 -10.62 29.78 -14.85
N ASP A 16 -10.31 28.50 -14.94
CA ASP A 16 -9.36 27.86 -14.05
C ASP A 16 -8.02 28.57 -14.31
N PRO A 17 -7.55 29.51 -13.46
CA PRO A 17 -6.40 30.36 -13.78
C PRO A 17 -5.08 29.58 -13.77
N LEU A 18 -5.16 28.27 -13.48
CA LEU A 18 -4.02 27.42 -13.25
C LEU A 18 -3.57 26.69 -14.50
N MET A 19 -4.37 26.51 -15.56
CA MET A 19 -3.85 25.92 -16.81
C MET A 19 -3.29 27.00 -17.73
N GLY A 20 -2.02 27.37 -17.54
CA GLY A 20 -1.25 27.95 -18.64
C GLY A 20 -1.28 26.97 -19.82
N ASP A 21 -1.58 27.47 -21.02
CA ASP A 21 -1.66 26.64 -22.25
C ASP A 21 -0.36 25.87 -22.51
N GLU A 22 0.79 26.36 -22.02
CA GLU A 22 2.12 25.79 -22.25
C GLU A 22 2.34 24.39 -21.67
N PHE A 23 1.66 24.01 -20.57
CA PHE A 23 1.88 22.70 -19.92
C PHE A 23 0.92 21.61 -20.39
N LYS A 24 -0.09 21.99 -21.18
CA LYS A 24 -1.22 21.11 -21.54
C LYS A 24 -0.77 19.88 -22.34
N GLU A 25 0.28 20.00 -23.15
CA GLU A 25 0.82 18.91 -23.97
C GLU A 25 1.52 17.81 -23.15
N TYR A 26 2.02 18.13 -21.96
CA TYR A 26 2.68 17.16 -21.07
C TYR A 26 1.67 16.37 -20.21
N GLY A 27 0.42 16.85 -20.13
CA GLY A 27 -0.69 16.18 -19.49
C GLY A 27 -1.32 15.10 -20.40
N LEU A 28 -0.96 13.85 -20.15
CA LEU A 28 -1.54 12.66 -20.76
C LEU A 28 -2.64 12.04 -19.88
N PHE A 29 -3.87 12.10 -20.37
CA PHE A 29 -5.08 11.67 -19.68
C PHE A 29 -5.94 10.77 -20.57
N ALA A 30 -6.47 9.68 -20.01
CA ALA A 30 -7.29 8.71 -20.74
C ALA A 30 -8.47 9.36 -21.49
N ASP A 31 -9.16 10.28 -20.81
CA ASP A 31 -10.37 10.94 -21.29
C ASP A 31 -10.12 12.09 -22.28
N LYS A 32 -8.96 12.75 -22.22
CA LYS A 32 -8.69 14.00 -22.96
C LYS A 32 -7.57 13.92 -24.00
N SER A 33 -6.65 12.97 -23.87
CA SER A 33 -5.52 12.90 -24.80
C SER A 33 -5.95 12.39 -26.18
N PRO A 34 -5.35 12.90 -27.27
CA PRO A 34 -5.66 12.45 -28.61
C PRO A 34 -5.46 10.94 -28.77
N LYS A 35 -6.33 10.29 -29.55
CA LYS A 35 -6.18 8.89 -29.94
C LYS A 35 -5.66 8.81 -31.37
N PRO A 36 -4.86 7.79 -31.71
CA PRO A 36 -4.31 7.66 -33.05
C PRO A 36 -5.43 7.39 -34.07
N GLN A 37 -5.25 7.92 -35.28
CA GLN A 37 -6.15 7.66 -36.39
C GLN A 37 -5.97 6.23 -36.90
N GLN A 38 -7.01 5.68 -37.52
CA GLN A 38 -6.89 4.41 -38.24
C GLN A 38 -6.13 4.59 -39.55
N ILE A 39 -5.34 3.60 -39.92
CA ILE A 39 -4.60 3.57 -41.17
C ILE A 39 -4.38 2.13 -41.62
N GLU A 40 -4.02 1.96 -42.89
CA GLU A 40 -3.62 0.67 -43.42
C GLU A 40 -2.34 0.15 -42.72
N PRO A 41 -2.33 -1.11 -42.28
CA PRO A 41 -1.16 -1.75 -41.70
C PRO A 41 0.05 -1.80 -42.64
N VAL A 42 1.24 -1.81 -42.05
CA VAL A 42 2.49 -2.09 -42.76
C VAL A 42 3.04 -3.46 -42.36
N GLU A 43 3.56 -4.21 -43.32
CA GLU A 43 4.23 -5.49 -43.04
C GLU A 43 5.56 -5.25 -42.34
N THR A 44 5.89 -6.11 -41.38
CA THR A 44 7.20 -6.09 -40.70
C THR A 44 8.02 -7.30 -41.11
N LEU A 45 9.01 -7.07 -41.97
CA LEU A 45 9.98 -8.09 -42.38
C LEU A 45 11.24 -8.03 -41.51
N LEU A 46 11.76 -9.20 -41.15
CA LEU A 46 13.07 -9.38 -40.52
C LEU A 46 14.05 -9.96 -41.57
N PRO A 47 15.31 -9.51 -41.64
CA PRO A 47 15.96 -8.47 -40.83
C PRO A 47 15.33 -7.08 -40.92
N LEU A 48 15.18 -6.41 -39.78
CA LEU A 48 14.49 -5.13 -39.66
C LEU A 48 15.28 -3.99 -40.30
N LYS A 49 14.64 -3.26 -41.21
CA LYS A 49 15.16 -1.99 -41.74
C LYS A 49 14.64 -0.81 -40.93
N ILE A 50 15.56 -0.03 -40.36
CA ILE A 50 15.28 1.17 -39.54
C ILE A 50 15.58 2.45 -40.34
N ASN A 51 14.73 3.46 -40.23
CA ASN A 51 14.94 4.76 -40.88
C ASN A 51 15.65 5.74 -39.94
N SER A 52 16.22 6.83 -40.47
CA SER A 52 16.73 7.90 -39.63
C SER A 52 15.58 8.56 -38.85
N LYS A 53 15.87 8.94 -37.60
CA LYS A 53 14.96 9.54 -36.62
C LYS A 53 13.78 8.65 -36.23
N SER A 54 13.88 7.33 -36.46
CA SER A 54 12.86 6.38 -36.04
C SER A 54 12.68 6.40 -34.53
N ARG A 55 11.42 6.38 -34.10
CA ARG A 55 11.01 6.35 -32.70
C ARG A 55 10.52 4.97 -32.32
N ILE A 56 11.15 4.38 -31.31
CA ILE A 56 10.96 2.99 -30.92
C ILE A 56 10.28 2.94 -29.55
N ALA A 57 9.29 2.06 -29.42
CA ALA A 57 8.57 1.81 -28.18
C ALA A 57 8.74 0.35 -27.74
N TYR A 58 8.93 0.13 -26.43
CA TYR A 58 8.79 -1.18 -25.80
C TYR A 58 7.45 -1.26 -25.09
N VAL A 59 6.69 -2.34 -25.29
CA VAL A 59 5.35 -2.55 -24.72
C VAL A 59 5.24 -3.99 -24.22
N GLY A 60 4.52 -4.22 -23.13
CA GLY A 60 4.22 -5.56 -22.63
C GLY A 60 4.70 -5.76 -21.21
N ASN A 61 5.09 -7.00 -20.89
CA ASN A 61 5.25 -7.45 -19.52
C ASN A 61 6.64 -7.17 -18.91
N THR A 62 6.89 -7.82 -17.77
CA THR A 62 8.06 -7.61 -16.90
C THR A 62 9.40 -7.85 -17.60
N LEU A 63 9.44 -8.68 -18.65
CA LEU A 63 10.65 -8.91 -19.44
C LEU A 63 11.17 -7.59 -20.04
N LEU A 64 10.29 -6.78 -20.62
CA LEU A 64 10.67 -5.47 -21.17
C LEU A 64 10.67 -4.38 -20.11
N ASP A 65 9.75 -4.38 -19.14
CA ASP A 65 9.75 -3.41 -18.04
C ASP A 65 11.11 -3.37 -17.33
N ARG A 66 11.61 -4.54 -16.90
CA ARG A 66 12.90 -4.63 -16.19
C ARG A 66 14.11 -4.37 -17.08
N SER A 67 14.00 -4.51 -18.40
CA SER A 67 15.12 -4.27 -19.33
C SER A 67 15.68 -2.85 -19.22
N GLN A 68 14.85 -1.90 -18.76
CA GLN A 68 15.20 -0.49 -18.58
C GLN A 68 16.39 -0.28 -17.64
N HIS A 69 16.59 -1.20 -16.70
CA HIS A 69 17.64 -1.13 -15.69
C HIS A 69 18.98 -1.72 -16.14
N PHE A 70 18.99 -2.38 -17.30
CA PHE A 70 20.18 -3.01 -17.87
C PHE A 70 20.57 -2.40 -19.22
N GLY A 71 19.63 -1.88 -20.01
CA GLY A 71 19.92 -1.07 -21.20
C GLY A 71 20.66 -1.76 -22.35
N HIS A 72 20.91 -3.09 -22.28
CA HIS A 72 21.74 -3.81 -23.25
C HIS A 72 21.22 -3.71 -24.69
N PHE A 73 19.93 -3.98 -24.90
CA PHE A 73 19.38 -4.05 -26.25
C PHE A 73 19.38 -2.67 -26.94
N GLU A 74 18.93 -1.62 -26.25
CA GLU A 74 18.96 -0.27 -26.78
C GLU A 74 20.40 0.20 -27.05
N ALA A 75 21.35 -0.12 -26.17
CA ALA A 75 22.75 0.24 -26.39
C ALA A 75 23.32 -0.42 -27.67
N PHE A 76 22.96 -1.67 -27.97
CA PHE A 76 23.29 -2.30 -29.25
C PHE A 76 22.64 -1.59 -30.45
N LEU A 77 21.37 -1.16 -30.33
CA LEU A 77 20.69 -0.41 -31.38
C LEU A 77 21.41 0.91 -31.69
N GLN A 78 21.73 1.69 -30.66
CA GLN A 78 22.38 2.99 -30.80
C GLN A 78 23.78 2.85 -31.40
N GLN A 79 24.56 1.85 -30.96
CA GLN A 79 25.89 1.59 -31.50
C GLN A 79 25.88 1.03 -32.92
N ARG A 80 24.84 0.29 -33.31
CA ARG A 80 24.69 -0.22 -34.67
C ARG A 80 24.29 0.87 -35.66
N PHE A 81 23.54 1.87 -35.20
CA PHE A 81 22.98 2.95 -36.00
C PHE A 81 23.33 4.34 -35.46
N PRO A 82 24.63 4.66 -35.30
CA PRO A 82 25.06 5.88 -34.61
C PRO A 82 24.60 7.17 -35.31
N ASN A 83 24.38 7.11 -36.63
CA ASN A 83 23.96 8.25 -37.45
C ASN A 83 22.43 8.33 -37.66
N LYS A 84 21.64 7.48 -37.00
CA LYS A 84 20.17 7.44 -37.19
C LYS A 84 19.39 8.19 -36.12
N GLU A 85 20.01 8.71 -35.06
CA GLU A 85 19.33 9.53 -34.03
C GLU A 85 18.05 8.86 -33.51
N LEU A 86 18.17 7.60 -33.08
CA LEU A 86 17.03 6.80 -32.64
C LEU A 86 16.58 7.26 -31.25
N ALA A 87 15.27 7.40 -31.06
CA ALA A 87 14.68 7.71 -29.75
C ALA A 87 13.86 6.52 -29.23
N VAL A 88 14.27 5.95 -28.11
CA VAL A 88 13.64 4.73 -27.55
C VAL A 88 12.97 5.04 -26.21
N ARG A 89 11.72 4.60 -26.05
CA ARG A 89 10.92 4.76 -24.84
C ARG A 89 10.31 3.43 -24.39
N ASN A 90 10.34 3.19 -23.08
CA ASN A 90 9.80 1.97 -22.49
C ASN A 90 8.44 2.25 -21.86
N PHE A 91 7.40 1.66 -22.43
CA PHE A 91 6.01 1.72 -21.96
C PHE A 91 5.52 0.36 -21.45
N ALA A 92 6.42 -0.60 -21.27
CA ALA A 92 6.11 -1.87 -20.62
C ALA A 92 5.78 -1.65 -19.14
N TRP A 93 5.00 -2.57 -18.58
CA TRP A 93 4.58 -2.56 -17.18
C TRP A 93 4.60 -3.99 -16.63
N SER A 94 5.20 -4.18 -15.46
CA SER A 94 5.28 -5.47 -14.76
C SER A 94 3.98 -6.25 -14.82
N ALA A 95 3.99 -7.51 -15.22
CA ALA A 95 2.82 -8.38 -15.31
C ALA A 95 1.70 -7.94 -16.28
N ASP A 96 1.95 -7.09 -17.27
CA ASP A 96 0.94 -6.84 -18.31
C ASP A 96 0.57 -8.14 -19.07
N GLU A 97 -0.71 -8.26 -19.40
CA GLU A 97 -1.28 -9.22 -20.34
C GLU A 97 -1.94 -8.43 -21.50
N ILE A 98 -2.15 -9.08 -22.64
CA ILE A 98 -2.72 -8.45 -23.84
C ILE A 98 -4.05 -7.72 -23.58
N ASP A 99 -4.93 -8.28 -22.75
CA ASP A 99 -6.27 -7.79 -22.47
C ASP A 99 -6.46 -7.28 -21.02
N LEU A 100 -5.44 -7.42 -20.17
CA LEU A 100 -5.47 -7.02 -18.77
C LEU A 100 -4.26 -6.15 -18.40
N MET A 101 -4.47 -4.85 -18.53
CA MET A 101 -3.47 -3.80 -18.20
C MET A 101 -4.06 -2.83 -17.17
N PRO A 102 -4.10 -3.19 -15.88
CA PRO A 102 -4.50 -2.26 -14.82
C PRO A 102 -3.66 -0.98 -14.88
N ARG A 103 -4.30 0.19 -14.77
CA ARG A 103 -3.63 1.49 -14.75
C ARG A 103 -4.25 2.40 -13.69
N PRO A 104 -3.48 3.40 -13.23
CA PRO A 104 -4.02 4.46 -12.37
C PRO A 104 -5.25 5.13 -12.98
N ASP A 105 -6.09 5.71 -12.13
CA ASP A 105 -7.29 6.44 -12.56
C ASP A 105 -6.94 7.52 -13.60
N ASN A 106 -7.65 7.50 -14.73
CA ASN A 106 -7.49 8.41 -15.86
C ASN A 106 -6.08 8.47 -16.48
N PHE A 107 -5.24 7.46 -16.23
CA PHE A 107 -3.93 7.31 -16.88
C PHE A 107 -4.12 7.01 -18.37
N ALA A 108 -3.38 7.71 -19.23
CA ALA A 108 -3.54 7.55 -20.68
C ALA A 108 -3.27 6.11 -21.14
N SER A 109 -4.00 5.67 -22.17
CA SER A 109 -3.82 4.33 -22.72
C SER A 109 -2.45 4.20 -23.40
N VAL A 110 -1.99 2.96 -23.59
CA VAL A 110 -0.76 2.67 -24.34
C VAL A 110 -0.81 3.35 -25.72
N ASP A 111 -1.95 3.31 -26.41
CA ASP A 111 -2.13 3.99 -27.71
C ASP A 111 -1.86 5.50 -27.66
N GLN A 112 -2.33 6.17 -26.61
CA GLN A 112 -2.15 7.61 -26.44
C GLN A 112 -0.69 7.95 -26.15
N HIS A 113 0.01 7.11 -25.38
CA HIS A 113 1.45 7.24 -25.15
C HIS A 113 2.28 6.97 -26.42
N LEU A 114 1.93 5.95 -27.19
CA LEU A 114 2.57 5.64 -28.47
C LEU A 114 2.40 6.77 -29.49
N LEU A 115 1.21 7.40 -29.53
CA LEU A 115 0.93 8.58 -30.36
C LEU A 115 1.73 9.80 -29.89
N HIS A 116 1.76 10.06 -28.57
CA HIS A 116 2.53 11.18 -28.01
C HIS A 116 4.02 11.04 -28.32
N HIS A 117 4.57 9.83 -28.22
CA HIS A 117 5.94 9.54 -28.63
C HIS A 117 6.16 9.61 -30.14
N ARG A 118 5.10 9.53 -30.96
CA ARG A 118 5.15 9.42 -32.43
C ARG A 118 5.87 8.16 -32.90
N THR A 119 5.42 7.02 -32.37
CA THR A 119 6.10 5.72 -32.53
C THR A 119 6.06 5.19 -33.96
N ASP A 120 7.21 4.74 -34.47
CA ASP A 120 7.37 4.07 -35.76
C ASP A 120 7.52 2.54 -35.62
N ILE A 121 8.17 2.10 -34.54
CA ILE A 121 8.53 0.69 -34.32
C ILE A 121 8.15 0.28 -32.90
N ILE A 122 7.46 -0.85 -32.75
CA ILE A 122 7.04 -1.42 -31.47
C ILE A 122 7.72 -2.78 -31.27
N PHE A 123 8.42 -2.95 -30.15
CA PHE A 123 8.80 -4.25 -29.62
C PHE A 123 7.81 -4.64 -28.52
N ALA A 124 7.13 -5.77 -28.70
CA ALA A 124 6.06 -6.23 -27.82
C ALA A 124 6.43 -7.56 -27.16
N ALA A 125 6.36 -7.66 -25.83
CA ALA A 125 6.61 -8.91 -25.10
C ALA A 125 5.38 -9.35 -24.31
N PHE A 126 4.81 -10.50 -24.69
CA PHE A 126 3.61 -11.10 -24.11
C PHE A 126 3.77 -12.63 -24.02
N GLY A 127 2.75 -13.33 -23.51
CA GLY A 127 2.66 -14.78 -23.50
C GLY A 127 3.12 -15.44 -22.20
N PHE A 128 3.94 -14.78 -21.37
CA PHE A 128 4.38 -15.35 -20.09
C PHE A 128 3.22 -15.38 -19.08
N ASN A 129 2.57 -14.25 -18.85
CA ASN A 129 1.50 -14.11 -17.87
C ASN A 129 0.25 -14.87 -18.32
N GLU A 130 -0.08 -14.75 -19.60
CA GLU A 130 -1.19 -15.44 -20.24
C GLU A 130 -1.01 -16.97 -20.15
N SER A 131 0.24 -17.47 -20.17
CA SER A 131 0.50 -18.90 -20.04
C SER A 131 -0.15 -19.51 -18.81
N PHE A 132 -0.24 -18.79 -17.68
CA PHE A 132 -0.79 -19.32 -16.42
C PHE A 132 -2.29 -19.62 -16.49
N ALA A 133 -2.98 -19.26 -17.58
CA ALA A 133 -4.34 -19.67 -17.84
C ALA A 133 -4.48 -21.16 -18.24
N GLY A 134 -3.38 -21.85 -18.57
CA GLY A 134 -3.37 -23.28 -18.92
C GLY A 134 -3.24 -23.55 -20.42
N GLU A 135 -2.97 -24.80 -20.81
CA GLU A 135 -2.82 -25.19 -22.22
C GLU A 135 -4.15 -25.15 -22.98
N GLU A 136 -5.26 -25.41 -22.28
CA GLU A 136 -6.61 -25.33 -22.80
C GLU A 136 -7.00 -23.92 -23.25
N LYS A 137 -6.25 -22.90 -22.83
CA LYS A 137 -6.46 -21.48 -23.17
C LYS A 137 -5.61 -20.98 -24.33
N VAL A 138 -4.77 -21.82 -24.94
CA VAL A 138 -3.91 -21.42 -26.07
C VAL A 138 -4.71 -20.88 -27.27
N SER A 139 -5.84 -21.51 -27.61
CA SER A 139 -6.70 -21.04 -28.72
C SER A 139 -7.31 -19.67 -28.44
N GLU A 140 -7.76 -19.43 -27.20
CA GLU A 140 -8.29 -18.13 -26.77
C GLU A 140 -7.20 -17.06 -26.84
N PHE A 141 -6.00 -17.38 -26.36
CA PHE A 141 -4.83 -16.52 -26.45
C PHE A 141 -4.46 -16.16 -27.90
N LYS A 142 -4.52 -17.11 -28.85
CA LYS A 142 -4.29 -16.83 -30.28
C LYS A 142 -5.24 -15.75 -30.78
N SER A 143 -6.54 -15.87 -30.48
CA SER A 143 -7.54 -14.88 -30.89
C SER A 143 -7.31 -13.52 -30.23
N GLN A 144 -6.98 -13.49 -28.94
CA GLN A 144 -6.68 -12.24 -28.23
C GLN A 144 -5.45 -11.53 -28.81
N LEU A 145 -4.36 -12.27 -29.04
CA LEU A 145 -3.15 -11.73 -29.65
C LEU A 145 -3.39 -11.23 -31.07
N GLN A 146 -4.17 -11.98 -31.86
CA GLN A 146 -4.54 -11.57 -33.21
C GLN A 146 -5.30 -10.23 -33.18
N ASN A 147 -6.31 -10.10 -32.31
CA ASN A 147 -7.08 -8.86 -32.15
C ASN A 147 -6.19 -7.69 -31.71
N TYR A 148 -5.27 -7.93 -30.77
CA TYR A 148 -4.31 -6.91 -30.32
C TYR A 148 -3.41 -6.43 -31.46
N LEU A 149 -2.86 -7.34 -32.26
CA LEU A 149 -2.00 -6.99 -33.38
C LEU A 149 -2.77 -6.25 -34.46
N GLN A 150 -3.97 -6.72 -34.83
CA GLN A 150 -4.84 -6.05 -35.80
C GLN A 150 -5.21 -4.62 -35.35
N HIS A 151 -5.54 -4.45 -34.07
CA HIS A 151 -5.78 -3.13 -33.50
C HIS A 151 -4.54 -2.25 -33.57
N THR A 152 -3.39 -2.72 -33.08
CA THR A 152 -2.17 -1.93 -32.93
C THR A 152 -1.56 -1.55 -34.28
N LYS A 153 -1.51 -2.50 -35.24
CA LYS A 153 -0.88 -2.27 -36.55
C LYS A 153 -1.69 -1.34 -37.46
N SER A 154 -2.99 -1.18 -37.18
CA SER A 154 -3.89 -0.29 -37.92
C SER A 154 -3.98 1.12 -37.35
N LYS A 155 -3.05 1.54 -36.48
CA LYS A 155 -2.99 2.90 -35.90
C LYS A 155 -1.82 3.72 -36.43
N ALA A 156 -2.10 4.96 -36.80
CA ALA A 156 -1.09 5.94 -37.20
C ALA A 156 -0.45 6.63 -35.98
N TYR A 157 0.38 5.91 -35.21
CA TYR A 157 1.02 6.49 -34.01
C TYR A 157 2.01 7.62 -34.34
N ASN A 158 2.71 7.55 -35.48
CA ASN A 158 3.56 8.64 -35.98
C ASN A 158 2.76 9.71 -36.78
N GLY A 159 1.44 9.54 -36.91
CA GLY A 159 0.55 10.38 -37.70
C GLY A 159 0.60 10.17 -39.22
N LYS A 160 1.35 9.17 -39.72
CA LYS A 160 1.59 8.97 -41.16
C LYS A 160 1.43 7.52 -41.65
N SER A 161 1.81 6.53 -40.86
CA SER A 161 1.80 5.11 -41.25
C SER A 161 1.50 4.22 -40.04
N GLY A 162 1.09 2.97 -40.30
CA GLY A 162 1.10 1.93 -39.27
C GLY A 162 2.53 1.69 -38.74
N PRO A 163 2.67 1.23 -37.48
CA PRO A 163 3.98 0.90 -36.92
C PRO A 163 4.51 -0.43 -37.48
N LYS A 164 5.83 -0.59 -37.51
CA LYS A 164 6.44 -1.92 -37.60
C LYS A 164 6.38 -2.60 -36.24
N ILE A 165 5.91 -3.84 -36.17
CA ILE A 165 5.74 -4.57 -34.90
C ILE A 165 6.64 -5.80 -34.89
N ILE A 166 7.39 -5.95 -33.80
CA ILE A 166 8.21 -7.13 -33.50
C ILE A 166 7.67 -7.73 -32.20
N LEU A 167 7.09 -8.92 -32.30
CA LEU A 167 6.66 -9.71 -31.17
C LEU A 167 7.84 -10.54 -30.63
N ILE A 168 8.03 -10.52 -29.32
CA ILE A 168 9.12 -11.21 -28.61
C ILE A 168 8.50 -12.31 -27.75
N SER A 169 8.98 -13.55 -27.90
CA SER A 169 8.53 -14.65 -27.03
C SER A 169 9.00 -14.47 -25.56
N PRO A 170 8.40 -15.16 -24.60
CA PRO A 170 8.96 -15.23 -23.25
C PRO A 170 10.37 -15.84 -23.24
N ASN A 171 11.22 -15.45 -22.27
CA ASN A 171 12.47 -16.16 -22.05
C ASN A 171 12.23 -17.54 -21.42
N ARG A 172 13.19 -18.45 -21.59
CA ARG A 172 13.18 -19.74 -20.89
C ARG A 172 13.37 -19.54 -19.38
N ASN A 173 12.61 -20.27 -18.57
CA ASN A 173 12.80 -20.31 -17.12
C ASN A 173 13.88 -21.31 -16.72
N GLN A 174 14.49 -21.05 -15.56
CA GLN A 174 15.52 -21.89 -14.94
C GLN A 174 15.03 -22.38 -13.57
N ASN A 175 15.39 -23.61 -13.21
CA ASN A 175 15.25 -24.06 -11.83
C ASN A 175 16.36 -23.43 -10.98
N ILE A 176 15.98 -22.94 -9.80
CA ILE A 176 16.91 -22.46 -8.77
C ILE A 176 16.59 -23.16 -7.46
N GLU A 177 17.43 -22.96 -6.44
CA GLU A 177 17.14 -23.47 -5.10
C GLU A 177 15.79 -22.95 -4.60
N GLY A 178 14.94 -23.85 -4.11
CA GLY A 178 13.60 -23.53 -3.59
C GLY A 178 12.53 -23.22 -4.64
N VAL A 179 12.87 -23.02 -5.91
CA VAL A 179 11.91 -22.67 -6.98
C VAL A 179 12.18 -23.48 -8.26
N LYS A 180 11.29 -24.44 -8.55
CA LYS A 180 11.33 -25.27 -9.76
C LYS A 180 10.64 -24.59 -10.96
N ALA A 181 11.03 -23.36 -11.28
CA ALA A 181 10.31 -22.54 -12.26
C ALA A 181 10.35 -23.10 -13.70
N ALA A 182 11.41 -23.82 -14.09
CA ALA A 182 11.48 -24.46 -15.40
C ALA A 182 10.45 -25.57 -15.52
N ASP A 183 10.43 -26.47 -14.52
CA ASP A 183 9.52 -27.62 -14.47
C ASP A 183 8.05 -27.18 -14.43
N LEU A 184 7.77 -26.07 -13.75
CA LEU A 184 6.40 -25.54 -13.59
C LEU A 184 5.86 -24.86 -14.85
N ASN A 185 6.72 -24.32 -15.72
CA ASN A 185 6.30 -23.31 -16.69
C ASN A 185 6.77 -23.55 -18.13
N ASN A 186 7.94 -24.18 -18.38
CA ASN A 186 8.55 -24.15 -19.72
C ASN A 186 7.75 -24.89 -20.79
N GLU A 187 7.11 -26.01 -20.45
CA GLU A 187 6.22 -26.74 -21.38
C GLU A 187 5.08 -25.84 -21.86
N ARG A 188 4.37 -25.23 -20.91
CA ARG A 188 3.29 -24.29 -21.17
C ARG A 188 3.76 -23.05 -21.94
N ILE A 189 4.89 -22.46 -21.56
CA ILE A 189 5.47 -21.30 -22.28
C ILE A 189 5.80 -21.67 -23.74
N ASN A 190 6.29 -22.87 -23.99
CA ASN A 190 6.57 -23.34 -25.36
C ASN A 190 5.29 -23.38 -26.21
N SER A 191 4.18 -23.89 -25.66
CA SER A 191 2.88 -23.91 -26.33
C SER A 191 2.39 -22.50 -26.70
N TYR A 192 2.53 -21.53 -25.77
CA TYR A 192 2.18 -20.12 -26.03
C TYR A 192 3.15 -19.44 -27.01
N THR A 193 4.46 -19.75 -26.96
CA THR A 193 5.48 -19.28 -27.91
C THR A 193 5.15 -19.73 -29.33
N ASN A 194 4.73 -20.98 -29.51
CA ASN A 194 4.29 -21.50 -30.81
C ASN A 194 3.06 -20.76 -31.34
N ALA A 195 2.08 -20.53 -30.46
CA ALA A 195 0.90 -19.74 -30.80
C ALA A 195 1.25 -18.31 -31.23
N MET A 196 2.18 -17.65 -30.54
CA MET A 196 2.69 -16.34 -30.91
C MET A 196 3.34 -16.34 -32.29
N ARG A 197 4.13 -17.38 -32.62
CA ARG A 197 4.79 -17.52 -33.93
C ARG A 197 3.77 -17.63 -35.06
N GLU A 198 2.75 -18.47 -34.88
CA GLU A 198 1.67 -18.65 -35.86
C GLU A 198 0.92 -17.34 -36.11
N VAL A 199 0.47 -16.66 -35.04
CA VAL A 199 -0.28 -15.40 -35.16
C VAL A 199 0.60 -14.29 -35.75
N ALA A 200 1.87 -14.21 -35.37
CA ALA A 200 2.78 -13.22 -35.94
C ALA A 200 2.95 -13.42 -37.46
N THR A 201 3.03 -14.68 -37.90
CA THR A 201 3.11 -15.04 -39.32
C THR A 201 1.84 -14.66 -40.06
N SER A 202 0.65 -15.00 -39.52
CA SER A 202 -0.63 -14.65 -40.15
C SER A 202 -0.87 -13.15 -40.21
N GLU A 203 -0.45 -12.41 -39.18
CA GLU A 203 -0.61 -10.96 -39.09
C GLU A 203 0.51 -10.17 -39.77
N LYS A 204 1.51 -10.87 -40.35
CA LYS A 204 2.67 -10.31 -41.07
C LYS A 204 3.48 -9.31 -40.25
N VAL A 205 3.67 -9.63 -38.98
CA VAL A 205 4.53 -8.89 -38.05
C VAL A 205 5.81 -9.68 -37.77
N GLY A 206 6.87 -9.01 -37.32
CA GLY A 206 8.12 -9.67 -36.97
C GLY A 206 7.94 -10.54 -35.72
N PHE A 207 8.61 -11.69 -35.67
CA PHE A 207 8.66 -12.54 -34.48
C PHE A 207 10.11 -12.90 -34.15
N VAL A 208 10.53 -12.63 -32.91
CA VAL A 208 11.85 -13.00 -32.41
C VAL A 208 11.69 -13.97 -31.25
N ASP A 209 12.21 -15.18 -31.46
CA ASP A 209 12.15 -16.26 -30.48
C ASP A 209 13.36 -16.22 -29.54
N VAL A 210 13.15 -15.71 -28.34
CA VAL A 210 14.15 -15.70 -27.26
C VAL A 210 13.93 -16.84 -26.25
N PHE A 211 12.89 -17.66 -26.41
CA PHE A 211 12.61 -18.82 -25.58
C PHE A 211 13.64 -19.92 -25.85
N ASN A 212 13.95 -20.16 -27.12
CA ASN A 212 14.93 -21.16 -27.55
C ASN A 212 16.40 -20.69 -27.41
N THR A 213 16.64 -19.56 -26.74
CA THR A 213 17.99 -19.08 -26.44
C THR A 213 18.62 -19.86 -25.29
N GLU A 214 19.88 -20.24 -25.44
CA GLU A 214 20.67 -20.84 -24.35
C GLU A 214 21.14 -19.78 -23.35
N TYR A 215 20.40 -19.64 -22.25
CA TYR A 215 20.80 -18.79 -21.14
C TYR A 215 21.82 -19.52 -20.25
N PRO A 216 22.96 -18.88 -19.91
CA PRO A 216 23.89 -19.45 -18.95
C PRO A 216 23.22 -19.78 -17.59
N VAL A 217 23.73 -20.76 -16.87
CA VAL A 217 23.30 -21.03 -15.47
C VAL A 217 23.46 -19.76 -14.63
N GLY A 218 22.46 -19.50 -13.77
CA GLY A 218 22.40 -18.32 -12.92
C GLY A 218 22.09 -17.02 -13.67
N SER A 219 21.37 -17.10 -14.80
CA SER A 219 20.92 -15.92 -15.56
C SER A 219 19.62 -15.31 -15.01
N THR A 220 18.96 -16.00 -14.10
CA THR A 220 17.78 -15.53 -13.38
C THR A 220 18.08 -15.47 -11.88
N PHE A 221 17.42 -14.55 -11.16
CA PHE A 221 17.56 -14.47 -9.69
C PHE A 221 16.42 -15.17 -8.93
N ASN A 222 15.28 -15.43 -9.59
CA ASN A 222 14.14 -16.14 -9.01
C ASN A 222 13.59 -17.23 -9.93
N GLY A 223 14.40 -17.71 -10.88
CA GLY A 223 14.03 -18.73 -11.86
C GLY A 223 13.34 -18.22 -13.11
N VAL A 224 12.72 -17.03 -13.10
CA VAL A 224 11.98 -16.49 -14.27
C VAL A 224 12.49 -15.13 -14.73
N HIS A 225 12.82 -14.23 -13.79
CA HIS A 225 13.28 -12.89 -14.13
C HIS A 225 14.80 -12.86 -14.30
N LEU A 226 15.23 -12.30 -15.43
CA LEU A 226 16.64 -12.19 -15.79
C LEU A 226 17.37 -11.20 -14.88
N ASN A 227 18.65 -11.51 -14.59
CA ASN A 227 19.63 -10.59 -14.00
C ASN A 227 20.51 -9.97 -15.11
N GLU A 228 21.58 -9.26 -14.74
CA GLU A 228 22.51 -8.63 -15.69
C GLU A 228 23.07 -9.61 -16.74
N LYS A 229 23.45 -10.83 -16.31
CA LYS A 229 23.95 -11.88 -17.21
C LYS A 229 22.84 -12.35 -18.17
N GLY A 230 21.64 -12.55 -17.64
CA GLY A 230 20.47 -12.93 -18.43
C GLY A 230 20.08 -11.89 -19.46
N TYR A 231 20.02 -10.61 -19.08
CA TYR A 231 19.67 -9.52 -20.00
C TYR A 231 20.72 -9.29 -21.08
N ARG A 232 22.00 -9.55 -20.80
CA ARG A 232 23.07 -9.53 -21.81
C ARG A 232 22.83 -10.60 -22.89
N THR A 233 22.49 -11.82 -22.49
CA THR A 233 22.17 -12.91 -23.42
C THR A 233 20.87 -12.64 -24.18
N PHE A 234 19.80 -12.24 -23.47
CA PHE A 234 18.52 -11.86 -24.07
C PHE A 234 18.69 -10.76 -25.13
N ALA A 235 19.41 -9.68 -24.81
CA ALA A 235 19.62 -8.58 -25.74
C ALA A 235 20.40 -8.98 -26.99
N ARG A 236 21.38 -9.89 -26.86
CA ARG A 236 22.11 -10.45 -28.01
C ARG A 236 21.20 -11.31 -28.89
N ALA A 237 20.40 -12.18 -28.28
CA ALA A 237 19.44 -13.01 -29.00
C ALA A 237 18.38 -12.17 -29.71
N LEU A 238 17.82 -11.17 -29.02
CA LEU A 238 16.86 -10.23 -29.58
C LEU A 238 17.46 -9.43 -30.74
N PHE A 239 18.69 -8.93 -30.59
CA PHE A 239 19.40 -8.23 -31.67
C PHE A 239 19.63 -9.12 -32.88
N ASN A 240 20.14 -10.33 -32.68
CA ASN A 240 20.37 -11.29 -33.76
C ASN A 240 19.09 -11.68 -34.48
N GLY A 241 18.01 -11.99 -33.73
CA GLY A 241 16.71 -12.30 -34.33
C GLY A 241 16.10 -11.11 -35.07
N THR A 242 16.39 -9.88 -34.65
CA THR A 242 15.87 -8.66 -35.29
C THR A 242 16.64 -8.29 -36.55
N PHE A 243 17.96 -8.41 -36.57
CA PHE A 243 18.83 -7.89 -37.65
C PHE A 243 19.57 -8.95 -38.46
N GLY A 244 19.45 -10.24 -38.09
CA GLY A 244 20.14 -11.33 -38.77
C GLY A 244 21.67 -11.31 -38.64
N GLU A 245 22.18 -10.58 -37.65
CA GLU A 245 23.62 -10.44 -37.39
C GLU A 245 23.91 -10.34 -35.89
N SER A 246 25.12 -10.73 -35.48
CA SER A 246 25.55 -10.60 -34.09
C SER A 246 25.92 -9.14 -33.75
N PRO A 247 25.56 -8.64 -32.55
CA PRO A 247 25.98 -7.30 -32.16
C PRO A 247 27.47 -7.28 -31.82
N LYS A 248 28.11 -6.15 -32.14
CA LYS A 248 29.49 -5.84 -31.71
C LYS A 248 29.58 -5.76 -30.18
N THR A 249 30.81 -5.80 -29.65
CA THR A 249 31.07 -5.54 -28.23
C THR A 249 30.51 -4.19 -27.82
N LEU A 250 29.84 -4.13 -26.67
CA LEU A 250 29.11 -2.95 -26.22
C LEU A 250 30.04 -1.89 -25.66
N ASN A 251 29.79 -0.63 -26.01
CA ASN A 251 30.34 0.53 -25.32
C ASN A 251 29.55 0.77 -24.03
N GLU A 252 30.19 0.58 -22.88
CA GLU A 252 29.53 0.74 -21.57
C GLU A 252 29.09 2.19 -21.28
N ASN A 253 29.72 3.20 -21.87
CA ASN A 253 29.27 4.59 -21.72
C ASN A 253 27.92 4.81 -22.42
N VAL A 254 27.70 4.18 -23.59
CA VAL A 254 26.38 4.16 -24.26
C VAL A 254 25.36 3.48 -23.36
N ARG A 255 25.70 2.31 -22.80
CA ARG A 255 24.78 1.56 -21.92
C ARG A 255 24.43 2.33 -20.65
N ALA A 256 25.41 2.94 -20.00
CA ALA A 256 25.20 3.75 -18.80
C ALA A 256 24.26 4.93 -19.07
N MET A 257 24.42 5.61 -20.21
CA MET A 257 23.51 6.70 -20.61
C MET A 257 22.12 6.23 -20.99
N VAL A 258 21.98 5.04 -21.59
CA VAL A 258 20.67 4.41 -21.80
C VAL A 258 19.95 4.16 -20.48
N ILE A 259 20.64 3.60 -19.48
CA ILE A 259 20.08 3.35 -18.14
C ILE A 259 19.66 4.66 -17.48
N GLU A 260 20.50 5.69 -17.57
CA GLU A 260 20.19 7.02 -17.03
C GLU A 260 18.97 7.65 -17.71
N LYS A 261 18.90 7.60 -19.04
CA LYS A 261 17.74 8.05 -19.82
C LYS A 261 16.47 7.31 -19.42
N ASN A 262 16.56 5.99 -19.26
CA ASN A 262 15.44 5.17 -18.81
C ASN A 262 14.94 5.59 -17.43
N ARG A 263 15.85 5.89 -16.48
CA ARG A 263 15.50 6.39 -15.14
C ARG A 263 14.66 7.67 -15.22
N GLN A 264 15.10 8.66 -15.99
CA GLN A 264 14.37 9.92 -16.12
C GLN A 264 13.03 9.74 -16.85
N PHE A 265 13.01 8.90 -17.90
CA PHE A 265 11.77 8.61 -18.61
C PHE A 265 10.77 7.81 -17.76
N PHE A 266 11.24 6.91 -16.90
CA PHE A 266 10.37 6.19 -15.97
C PHE A 266 9.62 7.15 -15.05
N ARG A 267 10.32 8.16 -14.50
CA ARG A 267 9.71 9.22 -13.68
C ARG A 267 8.71 10.09 -14.45
N ARG A 268 8.86 10.19 -15.78
CA ARG A 268 7.89 10.84 -16.68
C ARG A 268 6.68 9.96 -16.99
N TYR A 269 6.91 8.67 -17.23
CA TYR A 269 5.86 7.74 -17.67
C TYR A 269 5.03 7.24 -16.49
N ARG A 270 5.70 6.82 -15.42
CA ARG A 270 5.12 6.27 -14.19
C ARG A 270 5.63 7.06 -12.98
N PRO A 271 5.21 8.34 -12.81
CA PRO A 271 5.63 9.13 -11.67
C PRO A 271 5.05 8.57 -10.37
N LEU A 272 5.81 8.72 -9.29
CA LEU A 272 5.27 8.59 -7.94
C LEU A 272 4.13 9.60 -7.73
N ASN A 273 3.13 9.27 -6.91
CA ASN A 273 1.95 10.10 -6.68
C ASN A 273 1.08 10.34 -7.94
N THR A 274 0.98 9.38 -8.86
CA THR A 274 0.15 9.51 -10.07
C THR A 274 -1.33 9.88 -9.78
N PHE A 275 -1.87 9.55 -8.59
CA PHE A 275 -3.22 9.96 -8.18
C PHE A 275 -3.39 11.50 -8.06
N TYR A 276 -2.29 12.23 -7.86
CA TYR A 276 -2.23 13.69 -7.85
C TYR A 276 -2.04 14.30 -9.24
N TYR A 277 -1.74 13.47 -10.23
CA TYR A 277 -1.56 13.88 -11.61
C TYR A 277 -2.80 13.53 -12.45
N THR A 278 -3.15 12.25 -12.59
CA THR A 278 -4.31 11.83 -13.40
C THR A 278 -5.57 11.56 -12.57
N GLY A 279 -5.39 11.18 -11.31
CA GLY A 279 -6.46 10.72 -10.42
C GLY A 279 -7.28 11.82 -9.74
N GLY A 280 -7.89 11.45 -8.60
CA GLY A 280 -8.86 12.29 -7.89
C GLY A 280 -8.28 13.52 -7.19
N ARG A 281 -6.95 13.62 -7.04
CA ARG A 281 -6.26 14.73 -6.36
C ARG A 281 -5.58 15.73 -7.30
N LYS A 282 -5.83 15.65 -8.61
CA LYS A 282 -5.26 16.55 -9.65
C LYS A 282 -5.70 18.02 -9.62
N GLY A 283 -6.45 18.44 -8.60
CA GLY A 283 -7.00 19.79 -8.47
C GLY A 283 -5.96 20.85 -8.08
N LYS A 284 -6.29 21.73 -7.13
CA LYS A 284 -5.61 22.99 -6.80
C LYS A 284 -4.06 23.00 -6.86
N TYR A 285 -3.38 21.95 -6.42
CA TYR A 285 -1.91 21.86 -6.44
C TYR A 285 -1.36 20.90 -7.51
N GLY A 286 -2.15 19.92 -7.96
CA GLY A 286 -1.69 18.85 -8.87
C GLY A 286 -1.15 19.39 -10.19
N TYR A 287 -1.74 20.46 -10.72
CA TYR A 287 -1.22 21.10 -11.92
C TYR A 287 0.20 21.68 -11.74
N LEU A 288 0.37 22.55 -10.73
CA LEU A 288 1.63 23.28 -10.51
C LEU A 288 2.75 22.35 -10.03
N ASP A 289 2.41 21.24 -9.38
CA ASP A 289 3.40 20.29 -8.89
C ASP A 289 3.88 19.32 -9.98
N PHE A 290 2.98 18.79 -10.81
CA PHE A 290 3.29 17.63 -11.64
C PHE A 290 3.52 17.94 -13.11
N LEU A 291 2.71 18.79 -13.77
CA LEU A 291 2.89 19.01 -15.22
C LEU A 291 4.23 19.68 -15.59
N PRO A 292 4.71 20.69 -14.84
CA PRO A 292 6.06 21.23 -15.08
C PRO A 292 7.16 20.18 -14.83
N ALA A 293 6.96 19.28 -13.86
CA ALA A 293 7.89 18.18 -13.61
C ALA A 293 7.89 17.18 -14.78
N MET A 294 6.72 16.86 -15.34
CA MET A 294 6.61 15.99 -16.52
C MET A 294 7.33 16.59 -17.73
N ARG A 295 7.12 17.87 -18.03
CA ARG A 295 7.91 18.59 -19.06
C ARG A 295 9.40 18.40 -18.83
N ASN A 296 9.87 18.67 -17.62
CA ASN A 296 11.29 18.66 -17.30
C ASN A 296 11.90 17.26 -17.41
N PHE A 297 11.24 16.21 -16.91
CA PHE A 297 11.73 14.83 -17.08
C PHE A 297 11.78 14.41 -18.56
N GLU A 298 10.85 14.91 -19.37
CA GLU A 298 10.86 14.67 -20.81
C GLU A 298 12.03 15.37 -21.52
N VAL A 299 12.31 16.63 -21.18
CA VAL A 299 13.51 17.35 -21.64
C VAL A 299 14.78 16.63 -21.21
N MET A 300 14.87 16.22 -19.94
CA MET A 300 16.02 15.47 -19.43
C MET A 300 16.25 14.18 -20.24
N ALA A 301 15.20 13.39 -20.50
CA ALA A 301 15.31 12.18 -21.31
C ALA A 301 15.81 12.48 -22.74
N ASN A 302 15.33 13.57 -23.36
CA ASN A 302 15.78 14.00 -24.69
C ASN A 302 17.25 14.46 -24.70
N ASN A 303 17.73 15.14 -23.65
CA ASN A 303 19.14 15.52 -23.50
C ASN A 303 20.04 14.27 -23.43
N ARG A 304 19.59 13.20 -22.75
CA ARG A 304 20.35 11.94 -22.74
C ARG A 304 20.33 11.24 -24.09
N ASP A 305 19.23 11.29 -24.84
CA ASP A 305 19.23 10.76 -26.22
C ASP A 305 20.33 11.43 -27.06
N GLN A 306 20.47 12.75 -26.97
CA GLN A 306 21.55 13.48 -27.67
C GLN A 306 22.94 13.03 -27.23
N SER A 307 23.16 12.85 -25.92
CA SER A 307 24.42 12.34 -25.38
C SER A 307 24.71 10.91 -25.85
N ILE A 308 23.69 10.05 -25.86
CA ILE A 308 23.79 8.67 -26.38
C ILE A 308 24.23 8.68 -27.84
N TRP A 309 23.65 9.55 -28.67
CA TRP A 309 24.04 9.67 -30.09
C TRP A 309 25.48 10.15 -30.25
N ALA A 310 25.88 11.18 -29.51
CA ALA A 310 27.26 11.70 -29.55
C ALA A 310 28.28 10.63 -29.14
N ILE A 311 27.99 9.86 -28.07
CA ILE A 311 28.87 8.76 -27.63
C ILE A 311 28.91 7.64 -28.67
N ALA A 312 27.75 7.27 -29.24
CA ALA A 312 27.68 6.22 -30.25
C ALA A 312 28.43 6.59 -31.55
N LYS A 313 28.47 7.88 -31.91
CA LYS A 313 29.25 8.43 -33.05
C LYS A 313 30.75 8.57 -32.74
N GLY A 314 31.15 8.50 -31.47
CA GLY A 314 32.52 8.77 -31.03
C GLY A 314 32.86 10.26 -30.88
N GLU A 315 31.85 11.13 -30.87
CA GLU A 315 31.99 12.59 -30.67
C GLU A 315 32.18 12.94 -29.18
N LYS A 316 31.78 12.02 -28.29
CA LYS A 316 31.89 12.14 -26.83
C LYS A 316 32.35 10.80 -26.24
N ASN A 317 33.20 10.82 -25.21
CA ASN A 317 33.75 9.61 -24.59
C ASN A 317 33.44 9.46 -23.09
N ASP A 318 32.62 10.33 -22.50
CA ASP A 318 32.21 10.26 -21.10
C ASP A 318 30.68 10.23 -20.93
N THR A 319 30.23 10.11 -19.68
CA THR A 319 28.82 10.06 -19.27
C THR A 319 28.34 11.36 -18.62
N SER A 320 29.03 12.49 -18.89
CA SER A 320 28.60 13.80 -18.38
C SER A 320 27.20 14.15 -18.89
N ILE A 321 26.43 14.87 -18.07
CA ILE A 321 25.05 15.24 -18.39
C ILE A 321 24.98 16.76 -18.51
N ASP A 322 24.43 17.25 -19.61
CA ASP A 322 24.07 18.66 -19.77
C ASP A 322 22.56 18.82 -19.67
N ASP A 323 22.12 19.45 -18.58
CA ASP A 323 20.72 19.82 -18.30
C ASP A 323 20.49 21.33 -18.25
N SER A 324 21.40 22.11 -18.85
CA SER A 324 21.25 23.57 -18.96
C SER A 324 19.96 24.00 -19.68
N THR A 325 19.38 23.10 -20.50
CA THR A 325 18.11 23.30 -21.21
C THR A 325 16.87 23.01 -20.36
N VAL A 326 17.02 22.41 -19.17
CA VAL A 326 15.89 22.07 -18.29
C VAL A 326 15.36 23.35 -17.63
N PRO A 327 14.09 23.75 -17.89
CA PRO A 327 13.59 25.01 -17.34
C PRO A 327 13.36 24.91 -15.83
N LYS A 328 13.44 26.04 -15.12
CA LYS A 328 13.13 26.09 -13.68
C LYS A 328 11.67 25.68 -13.40
N MET A 329 11.46 25.03 -12.26
CA MET A 329 10.12 24.72 -11.76
C MET A 329 9.42 26.00 -11.29
N PRO A 330 8.12 26.20 -11.58
CA PRO A 330 7.36 27.35 -11.07
C PRO A 330 7.29 27.37 -9.55
N GLU A 331 7.24 28.54 -8.93
CA GLU A 331 7.04 28.65 -7.48
C GLU A 331 5.67 28.13 -7.05
N THR A 332 5.60 27.54 -5.86
CA THR A 332 4.33 27.09 -5.27
C THR A 332 3.74 28.15 -4.37
N THR A 333 2.41 28.19 -4.32
CA THR A 333 1.71 29.04 -3.35
C THR A 333 1.75 28.39 -1.96
N GLN A 334 2.20 29.14 -0.95
CA GLN A 334 2.07 28.73 0.44
C GLN A 334 0.61 28.77 0.88
N GLY A 335 0.18 27.75 1.62
CA GLY A 335 -1.15 27.68 2.24
C GLY A 335 -1.23 28.47 3.56
N ARG A 336 -2.17 28.09 4.43
CA ARG A 336 -2.26 28.62 5.82
C ARG A 336 -0.98 28.30 6.59
N GLY A 337 -0.63 29.12 7.58
CA GLY A 337 0.62 29.05 8.37
C GLY A 337 1.01 27.66 8.88
N GLY A 338 2.32 27.43 9.06
CA GLY A 338 2.90 26.21 9.62
C GLY A 338 3.62 26.50 10.93
N ASN A 339 3.82 25.46 11.75
CA ASN A 339 4.62 25.58 12.96
C ASN A 339 6.08 25.90 12.62
N LYS A 340 6.78 26.57 13.53
CA LYS A 340 8.23 26.76 13.42
C LYS A 340 8.95 25.53 13.95
N TRP A 341 10.13 25.27 13.42
CA TRP A 341 11.04 24.29 13.98
C TRP A 341 11.38 24.63 15.44
N MET A 342 11.55 23.59 16.26
CA MET A 342 11.90 23.66 17.68
C MET A 342 12.97 22.62 17.97
N LYS A 343 13.93 22.96 18.84
CA LYS A 343 14.90 22.00 19.39
C LYS A 343 14.20 20.88 20.15
N SER A 344 14.83 19.71 20.21
CA SER A 344 14.36 18.56 20.97
C SER A 344 14.06 18.92 22.44
N SER A 345 14.94 19.71 23.09
CA SER A 345 14.74 20.17 24.47
C SER A 345 13.48 21.01 24.67
N GLU A 346 13.08 21.80 23.68
CA GLU A 346 11.85 22.62 23.73
C GLU A 346 10.61 21.80 23.37
N GLU A 347 10.74 20.85 22.45
CA GLU A 347 9.64 19.94 22.13
C GLU A 347 9.28 19.06 23.33
N LEU A 348 10.27 18.56 24.08
CA LEU A 348 10.05 17.79 25.30
C LEU A 348 9.18 18.57 26.30
N LYS A 349 9.37 19.88 26.43
CA LYS A 349 8.54 20.75 27.30
C LYS A 349 7.09 20.89 26.81
N SER A 350 6.82 20.58 25.54
CA SER A 350 5.46 20.58 24.97
C SER A 350 4.66 19.32 25.30
N PHE A 351 5.31 18.30 25.86
CA PHE A 351 4.70 17.03 26.23
C PHE A 351 4.04 17.12 27.61
N THR A 352 2.81 16.61 27.69
CA THR A 352 2.23 16.13 28.93
C THR A 352 2.54 14.64 29.03
N ILE A 353 3.29 14.24 30.06
CA ILE A 353 3.77 12.86 30.26
C ILE A 353 3.03 12.22 31.44
N ASP A 354 2.62 10.96 31.32
CA ASP A 354 2.08 10.19 32.45
C ASP A 354 3.12 10.14 33.59
N PRO A 355 2.77 10.51 34.84
CA PRO A 355 3.73 10.71 35.92
C PRO A 355 4.56 9.46 36.28
N ARG A 356 4.07 8.26 35.93
CA ARG A 356 4.79 6.99 36.12
C ARG A 356 6.00 6.83 35.19
N PHE A 357 6.08 7.64 34.14
CA PHE A 357 7.09 7.52 33.09
C PHE A 357 8.04 8.71 33.05
N GLU A 358 9.22 8.45 32.51
CA GLU A 358 10.22 9.42 32.10
C GLU A 358 10.42 9.35 30.59
N VAL A 359 10.63 10.51 29.97
CA VAL A 359 10.87 10.62 28.52
C VAL A 359 12.15 11.41 28.29
N ASN A 360 13.08 10.85 27.50
CA ASN A 360 14.27 11.54 27.06
C ASN A 360 14.40 11.48 25.53
N CYS A 361 15.06 12.46 24.93
CA CYS A 361 15.48 12.36 23.54
C CYS A 361 16.64 11.37 23.48
N PHE A 362 16.46 10.26 22.76
CA PHE A 362 17.48 9.23 22.56
C PHE A 362 18.45 9.63 21.44
N ALA A 363 17.91 10.16 20.35
CA ALA A 363 18.67 10.68 19.22
C ALA A 363 17.87 11.79 18.52
N SER A 364 18.55 12.83 18.06
CA SER A 364 17.94 13.94 17.32
C SER A 364 18.76 14.29 16.08
N GLU A 365 18.15 15.03 15.16
CA GLU A 365 18.86 15.64 14.04
C GLU A 365 19.98 16.60 14.48
N GLU A 366 19.89 17.13 15.72
CA GLU A 366 20.88 18.05 16.27
C GLU A 366 22.22 17.35 16.52
N ASP A 367 22.16 16.06 16.89
CA ASP A 367 23.33 15.21 17.16
C ASP A 367 23.75 14.44 15.90
N PHE A 368 22.77 13.96 15.11
CA PHE A 368 22.99 13.08 13.97
C PHE A 368 22.17 13.54 12.75
N PRO A 369 22.72 14.38 11.86
CA PRO A 369 21.99 14.88 10.69
C PRO A 369 21.42 13.79 9.76
N ASP A 370 22.06 12.62 9.74
CA ASP A 370 21.62 11.48 8.91
C ASP A 370 20.30 10.85 9.37
N ILE A 371 19.80 11.17 10.56
CA ILE A 371 18.50 10.65 11.05
C ILE A 371 17.30 11.48 10.59
N ALA A 372 17.52 12.58 9.88
CA ALA A 372 16.48 13.49 9.41
C ALA A 372 15.30 12.75 8.75
N CYS A 373 14.08 13.18 9.08
CA CYS A 373 12.84 12.61 8.58
C CYS A 373 12.74 11.08 8.76
N PRO A 374 12.81 10.56 10.00
CA PRO A 374 12.75 9.13 10.27
C PRO A 374 11.32 8.62 10.07
N ILE A 375 11.18 7.48 9.41
CA ILE A 375 9.88 6.88 9.01
C ILE A 375 9.59 5.60 9.81
N GLN A 376 10.61 4.78 10.09
CA GLN A 376 10.42 3.49 10.75
C GLN A 376 11.66 3.07 11.55
N ILE A 377 11.46 2.33 12.65
CA ILE A 377 12.54 1.81 13.49
C ILE A 377 12.50 0.27 13.67
N ARG A 378 13.68 -0.37 13.76
CA ARG A 378 13.82 -1.80 14.07
C ARG A 378 15.04 -2.07 14.95
N TRP A 379 15.02 -3.16 15.70
CA TRP A 379 16.18 -3.64 16.46
C TRP A 379 16.79 -4.86 15.77
N ASP A 380 18.13 -4.91 15.71
CA ASP A 380 18.84 -6.10 15.26
C ASP A 380 19.15 -7.07 16.42
N SER A 381 19.64 -8.28 16.10
CA SER A 381 19.98 -9.30 17.09
C SER A 381 21.17 -8.93 18.00
N LYS A 382 21.87 -7.82 17.72
CA LYS A 382 22.96 -7.27 18.55
C LYS A 382 22.46 -6.17 19.49
N GLY A 383 21.18 -5.78 19.39
CA GLY A 383 20.59 -4.74 20.23
C GLY A 383 20.89 -3.32 19.76
N ARG A 384 21.15 -3.11 18.47
CA ARG A 384 21.32 -1.77 17.87
C ARG A 384 20.02 -1.29 17.24
N LEU A 385 19.74 0.01 17.30
CA LEU A 385 18.53 0.60 16.73
C LEU A 385 18.79 1.01 15.28
N TRP A 386 17.96 0.53 14.36
CA TRP A 386 18.03 0.87 12.94
C TRP A 386 16.87 1.79 12.58
N VAL A 387 17.11 2.79 11.75
CA VAL A 387 16.13 3.82 11.37
C VAL A 387 16.13 4.00 9.86
N ALA A 388 14.96 3.93 9.22
CA ALA A 388 14.78 4.37 7.83
C ALA A 388 14.46 5.86 7.81
N CYS A 389 15.19 6.63 7.01
CA CYS A 389 15.15 8.08 6.97
C CYS A 389 14.90 8.55 5.53
N SER A 390 13.89 9.39 5.30
CA SER A 390 13.52 9.87 3.96
C SER A 390 13.40 11.38 3.90
N THR A 391 14.40 12.02 3.30
CA THR A 391 14.40 13.47 2.98
C THR A 391 13.80 13.73 1.59
N THR A 392 13.66 12.67 0.80
CA THR A 392 13.04 12.69 -0.53
C THR A 392 11.51 12.67 -0.45
N TYR A 393 10.94 12.08 0.59
CA TYR A 393 9.49 12.02 0.79
C TYR A 393 8.85 13.43 0.71
N PRO A 394 7.69 13.59 0.04
CA PRO A 394 6.85 12.54 -0.56
C PRO A 394 7.05 12.33 -2.07
N HIS A 395 8.01 13.01 -2.73
CA HIS A 395 8.10 12.95 -4.19
C HIS A 395 9.50 13.29 -4.75
N VAL A 396 9.83 12.69 -5.90
CA VAL A 396 11.07 12.96 -6.64
C VAL A 396 10.84 13.98 -7.73
N TYR A 397 11.55 15.10 -7.68
CA TYR A 397 11.47 16.15 -8.69
C TYR A 397 12.66 16.13 -9.65
N PRO A 398 12.51 16.66 -10.88
CA PRO A 398 13.62 16.79 -11.83
C PRO A 398 14.84 17.46 -11.22
N GLY A 399 16.02 16.86 -11.42
CA GLY A 399 17.29 17.32 -10.86
C GLY A 399 17.50 17.01 -9.37
N GLN A 400 16.56 16.33 -8.70
CA GLN A 400 16.66 15.94 -7.30
C GLN A 400 16.72 14.40 -7.19
N GLU A 401 17.92 13.83 -7.29
CA GLU A 401 18.08 12.38 -7.08
C GLU A 401 17.85 12.01 -5.60
N PRO A 402 17.10 10.94 -5.30
CA PRO A 402 16.90 10.44 -3.94
C PRO A 402 18.23 10.11 -3.25
N LYS A 403 18.31 10.37 -1.94
CA LYS A 403 19.48 10.05 -1.10
C LYS A 403 19.06 9.54 0.27
N ASP A 404 17.94 8.82 0.31
CA ASP A 404 17.38 8.31 1.56
C ASP A 404 18.26 7.20 2.13
N LYS A 405 18.16 6.98 3.44
CA LYS A 405 19.15 6.19 4.19
C LYS A 405 18.51 5.21 5.15
N ILE A 406 19.24 4.16 5.46
CA ILE A 406 19.08 3.36 6.68
C ILE A 406 20.30 3.58 7.56
N VAL A 407 20.06 4.05 8.79
CA VAL A 407 21.08 4.40 9.77
C VAL A 407 20.98 3.51 11.01
N ILE A 408 22.13 3.28 11.65
CA ILE A 408 22.25 2.50 12.89
C ILE A 408 22.64 3.47 14.01
N LEU A 409 21.86 3.46 15.09
CA LEU A 409 22.07 4.23 16.31
C LEU A 409 22.47 3.30 17.46
N GLU A 410 23.51 3.69 18.19
CA GLU A 410 24.08 2.94 19.31
C GLU A 410 24.24 3.85 20.53
N ASP A 411 23.88 3.32 21.70
CA ASP A 411 24.16 3.88 23.03
C ASP A 411 25.27 3.00 23.64
N THR A 412 26.51 3.43 23.51
CA THR A 412 27.69 2.60 23.82
C THR A 412 28.13 2.71 25.28
N ASP A 413 27.72 3.77 25.98
CA ASP A 413 27.96 3.97 27.41
C ASP A 413 26.76 3.57 28.30
N GLY A 414 25.60 3.32 27.70
CA GLY A 414 24.39 2.86 28.39
C GLY A 414 23.64 3.97 29.13
N ASN A 415 23.93 5.25 28.85
CA ASN A 415 23.33 6.40 29.53
C ASN A 415 21.89 6.70 29.07
N GLY A 416 21.37 5.96 28.08
CA GLY A 416 20.03 6.14 27.54
C GLY A 416 19.93 7.14 26.40
N LYS A 417 21.05 7.55 25.80
CA LYS A 417 21.16 8.36 24.59
C LYS A 417 22.10 7.70 23.60
N ALA A 418 21.81 7.81 22.31
CA ALA A 418 22.75 7.38 21.29
C ALA A 418 23.96 8.31 21.27
N ASP A 419 25.16 7.73 21.25
CA ASP A 419 26.44 8.44 21.13
C ASP A 419 27.12 8.17 19.77
N LYS A 420 26.55 7.25 18.97
CA LYS A 420 27.08 6.86 17.67
C LYS A 420 25.96 6.65 16.64
N SER A 421 26.21 7.13 15.43
CA SER A 421 25.38 6.92 14.24
C SER A 421 26.23 6.38 13.08
N THR A 422 25.72 5.43 12.32
CA THR A 422 26.38 4.86 11.13
C THR A 422 25.38 4.71 9.99
N VAL A 423 25.70 5.23 8.80
CA VAL A 423 24.92 4.97 7.58
C VAL A 423 25.24 3.56 7.08
N TRP A 424 24.26 2.66 7.13
CA TRP A 424 24.40 1.27 6.67
C TRP A 424 24.02 1.12 5.20
N ALA A 425 22.96 1.81 4.77
CA ALA A 425 22.58 1.90 3.36
C ALA A 425 22.18 3.34 3.01
N ASP A 426 22.56 3.76 1.81
CA ASP A 426 22.21 5.04 1.17
C ASP A 426 21.57 4.79 -0.21
N ASP A 427 21.38 5.84 -1.01
CA ASP A 427 20.81 5.77 -2.37
C ASP A 427 19.48 4.99 -2.40
N LEU A 428 18.67 5.17 -1.35
CA LEU A 428 17.33 4.59 -1.27
C LEU A 428 16.29 5.55 -1.83
N HIS A 429 15.19 4.98 -2.31
CA HIS A 429 14.07 5.74 -2.86
C HIS A 429 12.82 5.62 -1.98
N ILE A 430 12.63 6.60 -1.08
CA ILE A 430 11.45 6.72 -0.20
C ILE A 430 11.18 5.41 0.57
N PRO A 431 12.12 5.00 1.46
CA PRO A 431 11.99 3.75 2.22
C PRO A 431 10.94 3.90 3.32
N LEU A 432 9.72 3.43 3.05
CA LEU A 432 8.60 3.52 4.00
C LEU A 432 8.59 2.40 5.03
N SER A 433 9.24 1.29 4.74
CA SER A 433 9.37 0.18 5.67
C SER A 433 10.59 -0.68 5.37
N PHE A 434 11.12 -1.32 6.41
CA PHE A 434 12.14 -2.35 6.28
C PHE A 434 12.01 -3.42 7.37
N GLU A 435 12.55 -4.61 7.09
CA GLU A 435 12.66 -5.70 8.06
C GLU A 435 13.82 -6.63 7.70
N PHE A 436 14.51 -7.18 8.71
CA PHE A 436 15.65 -8.06 8.47
C PHE A 436 15.21 -9.48 8.08
N GLY A 437 16.03 -10.15 7.29
CA GLY A 437 15.94 -11.57 7.01
C GLY A 437 16.94 -11.99 5.93
N ASN A 438 17.18 -13.29 5.78
CA ASN A 438 18.10 -13.82 4.77
C ASN A 438 19.53 -13.24 4.87
N GLY A 439 19.98 -12.94 6.09
CA GLY A 439 21.25 -12.29 6.38
C GLY A 439 21.38 -10.83 5.94
N GLY A 440 20.27 -10.15 5.59
CA GLY A 440 20.26 -8.75 5.18
C GLY A 440 18.96 -8.04 5.59
N VAL A 441 18.51 -7.09 4.77
CA VAL A 441 17.34 -6.24 5.02
C VAL A 441 16.44 -6.19 3.77
N PHE A 442 15.16 -6.46 3.94
CA PHE A 442 14.13 -6.15 2.95
C PHE A 442 13.64 -4.72 3.14
N VAL A 443 13.55 -3.94 2.07
CA VAL A 443 13.19 -2.51 2.07
C VAL A 443 12.13 -2.23 1.02
N SER A 444 11.14 -1.39 1.32
CA SER A 444 10.22 -0.87 0.30
C SER A 444 10.85 0.28 -0.47
N GLU A 445 10.76 0.27 -1.80
CA GLU A 445 11.26 1.34 -2.67
C GLU A 445 10.35 1.44 -3.90
N GLU A 446 9.27 2.22 -3.88
CA GLU A 446 8.24 2.15 -4.93
C GLU A 446 8.80 2.32 -6.36
N PRO A 447 8.42 1.45 -7.32
CA PRO A 447 7.43 0.36 -7.25
C PRO A 447 8.02 -1.01 -6.84
N ASP A 448 9.21 -1.02 -6.29
CA ASP A 448 10.04 -2.18 -5.97
C ASP A 448 9.96 -2.60 -4.49
N PHE A 449 10.26 -3.88 -4.29
CA PHE A 449 10.60 -4.48 -3.02
C PHE A 449 12.04 -4.97 -3.14
N SER A 450 12.94 -4.36 -2.38
CA SER A 450 14.38 -4.56 -2.47
C SER A 450 14.91 -5.43 -1.34
N PHE A 451 15.99 -6.14 -1.61
CA PHE A 451 16.80 -6.85 -0.62
C PHE A 451 18.22 -6.29 -0.66
N LEU A 452 18.70 -5.84 0.49
CA LEU A 452 20.02 -5.26 0.70
C LEU A 452 20.82 -6.15 1.66
N LYS A 453 22.12 -6.30 1.42
CA LYS A 453 22.98 -7.09 2.30
C LYS A 453 24.39 -6.53 2.31
N ASP A 454 25.03 -6.60 3.47
CA ASP A 454 26.46 -6.46 3.67
C ASP A 454 27.11 -7.84 3.49
N THR A 455 27.87 -8.03 2.41
CA THR A 455 28.49 -9.31 2.05
C THR A 455 29.95 -9.43 2.47
N ASN A 456 30.60 -8.33 2.86
CA ASN A 456 32.01 -8.28 3.24
C ASN A 456 32.24 -8.02 4.74
N GLY A 457 31.19 -7.65 5.48
CA GLY A 457 31.20 -7.39 6.92
C GLY A 457 31.68 -6.00 7.32
N ASP A 458 31.78 -5.04 6.39
CA ASP A 458 32.27 -3.67 6.66
C ASP A 458 31.21 -2.75 7.30
N GLY A 459 30.00 -3.25 7.50
CA GLY A 459 28.89 -2.48 8.06
C GLY A 459 28.15 -1.63 7.02
N LYS A 460 28.29 -1.91 5.73
CA LYS A 460 27.55 -1.25 4.64
C LYS A 460 26.93 -2.26 3.68
N ALA A 461 25.76 -1.93 3.14
CA ALA A 461 25.11 -2.74 2.13
C ALA A 461 25.80 -2.58 0.76
N ASP A 462 26.41 -3.65 0.27
CA ASP A 462 27.08 -3.74 -1.04
C ASP A 462 26.28 -4.55 -2.07
N LEU A 463 25.44 -5.49 -1.62
CA LEU A 463 24.49 -6.21 -2.46
C LEU A 463 23.13 -5.52 -2.48
N ARG A 464 22.59 -5.27 -3.68
CA ARG A 464 21.23 -4.74 -3.89
C ARG A 464 20.46 -5.53 -4.92
N LEU A 465 19.31 -6.09 -4.52
CA LEU A 465 18.47 -6.93 -5.38
C LEU A 465 17.01 -6.46 -5.36
N ARG A 466 16.47 -6.07 -6.52
CA ARG A 466 15.01 -5.86 -6.67
C ARG A 466 14.30 -7.20 -6.78
N THR A 467 13.78 -7.65 -5.66
CA THR A 467 13.27 -9.01 -5.47
C THR A 467 11.86 -9.17 -6.01
N LEU A 468 11.02 -8.13 -5.89
CA LEU A 468 9.70 -8.01 -6.52
C LEU A 468 9.55 -6.58 -7.05
N THR A 469 8.72 -6.40 -8.09
CA THR A 469 8.41 -5.09 -8.67
C THR A 469 6.94 -5.06 -9.11
N GLY A 470 6.45 -3.87 -9.48
CA GLY A 470 5.09 -3.69 -9.97
C GLY A 470 4.07 -3.32 -8.90
N PHE A 471 4.52 -2.96 -7.70
CA PHE A 471 3.63 -2.36 -6.69
C PHE A 471 3.12 -0.99 -7.15
N GLY A 472 1.90 -0.64 -6.77
CA GLY A 472 1.32 0.67 -7.05
C GLY A 472 2.19 1.80 -6.50
N CYS A 473 2.22 2.93 -7.20
CA CYS A 473 2.97 4.14 -6.86
C CYS A 473 2.10 5.41 -6.98
N GLU A 474 0.77 5.24 -6.98
CA GLU A 474 -0.18 6.31 -7.22
C GLU A 474 -0.27 7.28 -6.04
N ASP A 475 0.11 6.87 -4.83
CA ASP A 475 0.19 7.72 -3.65
C ASP A 475 1.23 7.17 -2.65
N SER A 476 2.34 7.89 -2.52
CA SER A 476 3.46 7.61 -1.59
C SER A 476 3.05 7.48 -0.12
N HIS A 477 1.88 7.98 0.27
CA HIS A 477 1.36 7.83 1.63
C HIS A 477 0.66 6.48 1.86
N HIS A 478 0.25 5.80 0.78
CA HIS A 478 -0.50 4.54 0.81
C HIS A 478 0.28 3.35 0.23
N ALA A 479 1.44 3.66 -0.34
CA ALA A 479 2.54 2.85 -0.85
C ALA A 479 2.86 1.55 -0.10
N LEU A 480 3.86 0.80 -0.56
CA LEU A 480 4.26 -0.45 0.11
C LEU A 480 4.88 -0.20 1.51
N HIS A 481 4.22 -0.64 2.59
CA HIS A 481 4.68 -0.44 3.98
C HIS A 481 4.31 -1.62 4.93
N ASP A 482 4.61 -1.46 6.22
CA ASP A 482 4.34 -2.40 7.33
C ASP A 482 5.02 -3.77 7.21
N PHE A 483 6.32 -3.79 6.87
CA PHE A 483 7.10 -5.02 6.79
C PHE A 483 7.27 -5.62 8.19
N VAL A 484 6.75 -6.83 8.38
CA VAL A 484 6.81 -7.56 9.63
C VAL A 484 6.69 -9.06 9.41
N TRP A 485 7.40 -9.86 10.20
CA TRP A 485 7.26 -11.30 10.18
C TRP A 485 6.02 -11.75 10.96
N THR A 486 5.22 -12.63 10.38
CA THR A 486 4.23 -13.37 11.15
C THR A 486 4.94 -14.29 12.16
N PRO A 487 4.31 -14.62 13.30
CA PRO A 487 4.89 -15.53 14.29
C PRO A 487 5.35 -16.87 13.69
N ASP A 488 4.68 -17.32 12.63
CA ASP A 488 4.88 -18.59 11.94
C ASP A 488 5.79 -18.50 10.71
N GLY A 489 6.22 -17.30 10.30
CA GLY A 489 7.41 -17.11 9.47
C GLY A 489 7.24 -16.67 8.02
N ASP A 490 6.13 -16.02 7.67
CA ASP A 490 6.02 -15.28 6.40
C ASP A 490 6.26 -13.78 6.66
N LEU A 491 6.87 -13.09 5.69
CA LEU A 491 6.98 -11.64 5.73
C LEU A 491 5.68 -11.07 5.18
N ILE A 492 4.94 -10.32 5.97
CA ILE A 492 3.74 -9.62 5.52
C ILE A 492 4.02 -8.13 5.37
N PHE A 493 3.28 -7.52 4.45
CA PHE A 493 3.30 -6.11 4.13
C PHE A 493 2.04 -5.77 3.34
N ARG A 494 1.81 -4.51 3.01
CA ARG A 494 0.57 -4.09 2.35
C ARG A 494 0.74 -2.86 1.48
N ASP A 495 -0.25 -2.69 0.61
CA ASP A 495 -0.57 -1.45 -0.07
C ASP A 495 -2.00 -1.01 0.32
N SER A 496 -2.31 0.28 0.16
CA SER A 496 -3.56 0.89 0.60
C SER A 496 -4.36 1.50 -0.57
N ILE A 497 -5.37 2.34 -0.30
CA ILE A 497 -6.27 2.88 -1.33
C ILE A 497 -5.52 3.61 -2.47
N PHE A 498 -6.15 3.70 -3.64
CA PHE A 498 -5.65 4.28 -4.90
C PHE A 498 -4.66 3.41 -5.67
N LEU A 499 -4.02 2.45 -5.01
CA LEU A 499 -2.94 1.67 -5.61
C LEU A 499 -3.47 0.51 -6.48
N ASN A 500 -2.80 0.31 -7.61
CA ASN A 500 -3.02 -0.82 -8.52
C ASN A 500 -1.72 -1.58 -8.68
N SER A 501 -1.55 -2.62 -7.88
CA SER A 501 -0.35 -3.46 -7.88
C SER A 501 -0.50 -4.64 -8.85
N GLN A 502 0.53 -4.87 -9.66
CA GLN A 502 0.65 -6.00 -10.59
C GLN A 502 2.08 -6.57 -10.61
N ILE A 503 2.26 -7.69 -9.91
CA ILE A 503 3.56 -8.31 -9.68
C ILE A 503 3.64 -9.63 -10.44
N GLU A 504 4.67 -9.80 -11.26
CA GLU A 504 4.96 -11.05 -11.95
C GLU A 504 5.77 -11.99 -11.04
N THR A 505 5.44 -13.27 -11.02
CA THR A 505 6.13 -14.28 -10.20
C THR A 505 6.31 -15.59 -10.96
N ALA A 506 7.18 -16.47 -10.45
CA ALA A 506 7.31 -17.84 -10.97
C ALA A 506 6.01 -18.66 -10.89
N TYR A 507 5.03 -18.20 -10.10
CA TYR A 507 3.74 -18.84 -9.86
C TYR A 507 2.56 -18.11 -10.55
N GLY A 508 2.86 -17.11 -11.39
CA GLY A 508 1.89 -16.31 -12.10
C GLY A 508 1.72 -14.89 -11.53
N PRO A 509 0.93 -14.05 -12.20
CA PRO A 509 0.72 -12.67 -11.79
C PRO A 509 -0.10 -12.57 -10.50
N ILE A 510 0.32 -11.67 -9.62
CA ILE A 510 -0.36 -11.30 -8.38
C ILE A 510 -0.84 -9.86 -8.52
N ARG A 511 -2.16 -9.65 -8.40
CA ARG A 511 -2.79 -8.35 -8.59
C ARG A 511 -3.64 -7.93 -7.39
N VAL A 512 -3.55 -6.65 -7.05
CA VAL A 512 -4.33 -6.02 -5.99
C VAL A 512 -4.82 -4.67 -6.50
N LYS A 513 -6.12 -4.41 -6.31
CA LYS A 513 -6.75 -3.13 -6.56
C LYS A 513 -7.16 -2.52 -5.23
N ASN A 514 -6.88 -1.24 -5.02
CA ASN A 514 -7.40 -0.44 -3.90
C ASN A 514 -7.24 -1.11 -2.53
N SER A 515 -6.00 -1.45 -2.18
CA SER A 515 -5.57 -2.12 -0.96
C SER A 515 -5.70 -3.65 -0.91
N GLY A 516 -4.63 -4.26 -0.41
CA GLY A 516 -4.61 -5.62 0.12
C GLY A 516 -3.33 -5.91 0.91
N TRP A 517 -3.30 -7.05 1.57
CA TRP A 517 -2.11 -7.57 2.21
C TRP A 517 -1.39 -8.56 1.32
N PHE A 518 -0.09 -8.62 1.48
CA PHE A 518 0.80 -9.58 0.86
C PHE A 518 1.45 -10.46 1.92
N SER A 519 1.70 -11.71 1.56
CA SER A 519 2.52 -12.66 2.33
C SER A 519 3.60 -13.19 1.41
N TYR A 520 4.85 -12.98 1.78
CA TYR A 520 6.03 -13.35 1.02
C TYR A 520 6.91 -14.33 1.79
N ARG A 521 7.29 -15.42 1.13
CA ARG A 521 8.28 -16.38 1.62
C ARG A 521 9.55 -16.31 0.77
N PRO A 522 10.65 -15.72 1.28
CA PRO A 522 11.87 -15.54 0.50
C PRO A 522 12.47 -16.83 -0.06
N LYS A 523 12.60 -17.88 0.77
CA LYS A 523 13.20 -19.17 0.38
C LYS A 523 12.55 -19.84 -0.83
N THR A 524 11.27 -19.55 -1.10
CA THR A 524 10.53 -20.13 -2.23
C THR A 524 10.04 -19.05 -3.19
N HIS A 525 10.44 -17.79 -3.02
CA HIS A 525 9.94 -16.63 -3.76
C HIS A 525 8.40 -16.57 -3.90
N ARG A 526 7.66 -17.13 -2.95
CA ARG A 526 6.20 -17.27 -3.07
C ARG A 526 5.53 -16.06 -2.47
N LEU A 527 4.92 -15.25 -3.33
CA LEU A 527 4.06 -14.13 -2.96
C LEU A 527 2.59 -14.57 -3.03
N ARG A 528 1.79 -14.20 -2.04
CA ARG A 528 0.34 -14.40 -2.01
C ARG A 528 -0.35 -13.12 -1.56
N THR A 529 -1.61 -12.98 -1.91
CA THR A 529 -2.43 -11.85 -1.47
C THR A 529 -3.65 -12.31 -0.68
N PHE A 530 -4.01 -11.50 0.31
CA PHE A 530 -5.15 -11.75 1.20
C PHE A 530 -5.74 -10.42 1.68
N GLY A 531 -6.98 -10.46 2.17
CA GLY A 531 -7.59 -9.32 2.83
C GLY A 531 -7.71 -8.06 1.98
N SER A 532 -7.95 -8.17 0.67
CA SER A 532 -8.24 -6.98 -0.15
C SER A 532 -9.64 -6.45 0.12
N TYR A 533 -9.76 -5.19 0.50
CA TYR A 533 -11.03 -4.49 0.63
C TYR A 533 -10.82 -2.98 0.55
N PRO A 534 -11.85 -2.17 0.24
CA PRO A 534 -11.72 -0.72 0.22
C PRO A 534 -11.50 -0.16 1.63
N ASN A 535 -10.24 -0.11 2.07
CA ASN A 535 -9.77 0.57 3.28
C ASN A 535 -8.95 1.81 2.91
N THR A 536 -8.72 2.72 3.86
CA THR A 536 -8.03 3.98 3.59
C THR A 536 -6.52 3.87 3.76
N ASN A 537 -6.01 3.83 5.01
CA ASN A 537 -4.58 3.77 5.28
C ASN A 537 -4.26 3.34 6.73
N PRO A 538 -4.11 2.05 7.02
CA PRO A 538 -3.49 1.61 8.26
C PRO A 538 -1.99 1.72 8.20
N TRP A 539 -1.40 2.20 9.28
CA TRP A 539 0.01 2.02 9.58
C TRP A 539 0.14 1.27 10.90
N GLY A 540 1.20 0.49 11.05
CA GLY A 540 1.53 -0.21 12.28
C GLY A 540 0.86 -1.56 12.42
N VAL A 541 1.71 -2.56 12.60
CA VAL A 541 1.36 -3.96 12.75
C VAL A 541 2.10 -4.57 13.93
N THR A 542 1.38 -5.38 14.70
CA THR A 542 1.99 -6.23 15.73
C THR A 542 1.14 -7.50 15.91
N PHE A 543 1.61 -8.40 16.76
CA PHE A 543 0.91 -9.64 17.09
C PHE A 543 0.83 -9.80 18.59
N ASP A 544 -0.31 -10.29 19.07
CA ASP A 544 -0.41 -10.74 20.46
C ASP A 544 0.37 -12.04 20.68
N LYS A 545 0.43 -12.51 21.93
CA LYS A 545 1.16 -13.75 22.27
C LYS A 545 0.60 -15.00 21.57
N TRP A 546 -0.66 -15.01 21.15
CA TRP A 546 -1.28 -16.12 20.44
C TRP A 546 -1.18 -15.97 18.91
N GLY A 547 -0.54 -14.90 18.46
CA GLY A 547 -0.30 -14.60 17.05
C GLY A 547 -1.51 -13.99 16.35
N HIS A 548 -2.48 -13.43 17.06
CA HIS A 548 -3.50 -12.61 16.41
C HIS A 548 -2.86 -11.35 15.82
N HIS A 549 -3.09 -11.14 14.53
CA HIS A 549 -2.66 -9.95 13.81
C HIS A 549 -3.48 -8.75 14.27
N VAL A 550 -2.80 -7.73 14.80
CA VAL A 550 -3.34 -6.41 15.11
C VAL A 550 -2.84 -5.43 14.06
N ALA A 551 -3.71 -4.54 13.57
CA ALA A 551 -3.35 -3.42 12.70
C ALA A 551 -4.18 -2.19 13.10
N SER A 552 -3.87 -1.00 12.60
CA SER A 552 -4.72 0.18 12.86
C SER A 552 -6.05 0.17 12.09
N HIS A 553 -6.09 -0.51 10.95
CA HIS A 553 -7.25 -0.59 10.06
C HIS A 553 -7.27 -1.95 9.35
N PRO A 554 -8.06 -2.92 9.82
CA PRO A 554 -8.91 -2.89 11.02
C PRO A 554 -8.10 -3.27 12.27
N VAL A 555 -8.67 -3.00 13.45
CA VAL A 555 -8.02 -3.29 14.74
C VAL A 555 -7.66 -4.78 14.85
N PHE A 556 -8.65 -5.66 14.75
CA PHE A 556 -8.44 -7.11 14.73
C PHE A 556 -8.23 -7.62 13.30
N ALA A 557 -7.03 -7.40 12.77
CA ALA A 557 -6.68 -7.72 11.39
C ALA A 557 -6.73 -9.21 11.05
N SER A 558 -6.66 -10.12 12.04
CA SER A 558 -6.77 -11.58 11.83
C SER A 558 -8.02 -11.98 11.03
N THR A 559 -9.15 -11.29 11.25
CA THR A 559 -10.42 -11.50 10.54
C THR A 559 -10.31 -11.35 9.02
N PHE A 560 -9.29 -10.65 8.53
CA PHE A 560 -9.14 -10.26 7.13
C PHE A 560 -8.16 -11.18 6.38
N HIS A 561 -7.81 -12.34 6.93
CA HIS A 561 -6.78 -13.22 6.35
C HIS A 561 -7.30 -14.18 5.26
N ALA A 562 -8.56 -14.07 4.84
CA ALA A 562 -9.05 -14.85 3.69
C ALA A 562 -8.28 -14.48 2.41
N THR A 563 -8.01 -15.46 1.55
CA THR A 563 -7.37 -15.17 0.25
C THR A 563 -8.28 -14.33 -0.64
N ASN A 564 -7.67 -13.51 -1.49
CA ASN A 564 -8.42 -12.53 -2.27
C ASN A 564 -9.43 -13.17 -3.25
N PRO A 565 -10.53 -12.47 -3.56
CA PRO A 565 -11.43 -12.84 -4.66
C PRO A 565 -10.72 -12.72 -6.02
N PRO A 566 -11.32 -13.22 -7.11
CA PRO A 566 -10.79 -12.99 -8.46
C PRO A 566 -10.66 -11.49 -8.76
N TYR A 567 -9.47 -11.05 -9.15
CA TYR A 567 -9.21 -9.69 -9.61
C TYR A 567 -10.17 -9.32 -10.78
N PRO A 568 -10.71 -8.08 -10.87
CA PRO A 568 -10.44 -6.90 -10.03
C PRO A 568 -11.38 -6.77 -8.81
N THR A 569 -12.09 -7.84 -8.45
CA THR A 569 -13.00 -7.82 -7.29
C THR A 569 -12.19 -7.67 -6.01
N GLN A 570 -12.81 -7.09 -4.98
CA GLN A 570 -12.29 -7.03 -3.61
C GLN A 570 -13.32 -7.64 -2.65
N HIS A 571 -12.88 -8.02 -1.45
CA HIS A 571 -13.82 -8.38 -0.39
C HIS A 571 -14.75 -7.19 -0.08
N PRO A 572 -15.97 -7.47 0.40
CA PRO A 572 -16.90 -6.41 0.79
C PRO A 572 -16.30 -5.54 1.90
N ARG A 573 -16.77 -4.28 1.98
CA ARG A 573 -16.42 -3.41 3.11
C ARG A 573 -16.89 -4.06 4.42
N PRO A 574 -16.04 -4.12 5.45
CA PRO A 574 -16.41 -4.67 6.74
C PRO A 574 -17.37 -3.70 7.45
N SER A 575 -18.58 -4.16 7.75
CA SER A 575 -19.56 -3.39 8.53
C SER A 575 -19.49 -3.81 10.00
N GLY A 576 -19.55 -2.84 10.92
CA GLY A 576 -19.58 -3.13 12.36
C GLY A 576 -18.26 -3.67 12.93
N ILE A 577 -17.15 -3.53 12.20
CA ILE A 577 -15.79 -3.87 12.65
C ILE A 577 -15.00 -2.58 12.85
N GLN A 578 -14.33 -2.46 13.99
CA GLN A 578 -13.60 -1.27 14.41
C GLN A 578 -12.34 -1.04 13.56
N ALA A 579 -12.13 0.22 13.16
CA ALA A 579 -10.96 0.65 12.41
C ALA A 579 -10.67 2.13 12.65
N TYR A 580 -9.39 2.51 12.56
CA TYR A 580 -8.92 3.88 12.75
C TYR A 580 -8.17 4.40 11.53
N SER A 581 -8.17 5.73 11.37
CA SER A 581 -7.20 6.43 10.54
C SER A 581 -6.34 7.34 11.43
N GLY A 582 -5.16 7.73 10.94
CA GLY A 582 -4.27 8.63 11.66
C GLY A 582 -3.47 7.99 12.80
N THR A 583 -3.40 6.66 12.83
CA THR A 583 -2.62 5.83 13.75
C THR A 583 -1.56 5.05 12.99
N CYS A 584 -0.37 4.93 13.57
CA CYS A 584 0.75 4.23 12.98
C CYS A 584 1.26 3.13 13.90
N GLY A 585 2.51 3.19 14.38
CA GLY A 585 3.10 2.13 15.22
C GLY A 585 2.27 1.70 16.44
N GLN A 586 2.42 0.42 16.79
CA GLN A 586 1.77 -0.22 17.94
C GLN A 586 2.61 -1.37 18.52
N GLU A 587 2.52 -1.57 19.83
CA GLU A 587 3.24 -2.62 20.58
C GLU A 587 2.46 -3.11 21.80
N PHE A 588 2.52 -4.41 22.07
CA PHE A 588 2.02 -4.99 23.32
C PHE A 588 2.99 -4.74 24.46
N ILE A 589 2.44 -4.53 25.65
CA ILE A 589 3.20 -4.43 26.90
C ILE A 589 3.29 -5.83 27.51
N ASP A 590 4.46 -6.43 27.41
CA ASP A 590 4.80 -7.73 27.99
C ASP A 590 6.18 -7.73 28.66
N TRP A 591 6.66 -6.54 29.03
CA TRP A 591 7.94 -6.32 29.71
C TRP A 591 7.71 -5.96 31.17
N GLU A 592 8.33 -6.69 32.09
CA GLU A 592 8.31 -6.42 33.54
C GLU A 592 8.85 -5.02 33.93
N THR A 593 9.52 -4.34 33.00
CA THR A 593 9.97 -2.95 33.12
C THR A 593 8.83 -1.92 33.06
N PHE A 594 7.60 -2.36 32.78
CA PHE A 594 6.40 -1.52 32.76
C PHE A 594 5.43 -1.92 33.89
N PRO A 595 4.59 -0.99 34.38
CA PRO A 595 3.67 -1.25 35.49
C PRO A 595 2.80 -2.49 35.30
N GLN A 596 2.59 -3.24 36.39
CA GLN A 596 1.88 -4.52 36.36
C GLN A 596 0.43 -4.39 35.86
N ASP A 597 -0.24 -3.26 36.14
CA ASP A 597 -1.61 -2.97 35.69
C ASP A 597 -1.72 -2.70 34.18
N MET A 598 -0.58 -2.57 33.50
CA MET A 598 -0.48 -2.36 32.06
C MET A 598 -0.14 -3.61 31.25
N GLN A 599 0.30 -4.69 31.92
CA GLN A 599 0.68 -5.94 31.26
C GLN A 599 -0.48 -6.56 30.47
N GLY A 600 -0.20 -7.00 29.24
CA GLY A 600 -1.19 -7.54 28.32
C GLY A 600 -2.05 -6.49 27.60
N GLY A 601 -1.93 -5.21 27.95
CA GLY A 601 -2.42 -4.12 27.13
C GLY A 601 -1.45 -3.77 25.99
N PHE A 602 -1.77 -2.75 25.21
CA PHE A 602 -0.91 -2.31 24.12
C PHE A 602 -0.88 -0.78 24.00
N ILE A 603 0.21 -0.30 23.42
CA ILE A 603 0.47 1.11 23.15
C ILE A 603 0.34 1.32 21.66
N LYS A 604 -0.18 2.47 21.25
CA LYS A 604 -0.16 2.89 19.84
C LYS A 604 0.10 4.38 19.70
N VAL A 605 0.60 4.77 18.54
CA VAL A 605 0.80 6.19 18.23
C VAL A 605 -0.26 6.71 17.28
N ARG A 606 -0.69 7.94 17.56
CA ARG A 606 -1.68 8.67 16.78
C ARG A 606 -1.14 10.04 16.40
N TYR A 607 -0.79 10.22 15.13
CA TYR A 607 -0.35 11.51 14.61
C TYR A 607 -1.50 12.43 14.16
N LYS A 608 -2.72 11.89 14.02
CA LYS A 608 -3.92 12.65 13.67
C LYS A 608 -5.15 12.14 14.44
N PRO A 609 -5.98 13.02 15.02
CA PRO A 609 -5.86 14.49 15.07
C PRO A 609 -5.12 15.04 16.31
N THR A 610 -4.55 14.19 17.17
CA THR A 610 -4.22 14.58 18.56
C THR A 610 -2.77 14.35 19.03
N ASN A 611 -1.85 13.88 18.18
CA ASN A 611 -0.40 13.68 18.47
C ASN A 611 -0.09 12.99 19.81
N ARG A 612 -0.48 11.71 19.91
CA ARG A 612 -0.46 10.94 21.16
C ARG A 612 0.34 9.66 21.07
N VAL A 613 0.87 9.26 22.22
CA VAL A 613 1.23 7.87 22.53
C VAL A 613 0.15 7.36 23.49
N GLU A 614 -0.75 6.50 23.01
CA GLU A 614 -1.97 6.06 23.69
C GLU A 614 -1.76 4.67 24.32
N TYR A 615 -2.23 4.47 25.55
CA TYR A 615 -2.35 3.14 26.18
C TYR A 615 -3.77 2.61 26.10
N HIS A 616 -3.89 1.34 25.68
CA HIS A 616 -5.13 0.63 25.46
C HIS A 616 -5.12 -0.74 26.16
N ARG A 617 -6.30 -1.19 26.60
CA ARG A 617 -6.53 -2.59 26.96
C ARG A 617 -6.98 -3.40 25.76
N TRP A 618 -6.51 -4.63 25.68
CA TRP A 618 -6.89 -5.64 24.69
C TRP A 618 -7.88 -6.61 25.34
N ILE A 619 -9.13 -6.61 24.87
CA ILE A 619 -10.26 -7.26 25.55
C ILE A 619 -10.84 -8.35 24.66
N ASP A 620 -11.13 -9.52 25.22
CA ASP A 620 -11.80 -10.61 24.52
C ASP A 620 -13.29 -10.27 24.33
N ALA A 621 -13.74 -10.24 23.08
CA ALA A 621 -15.11 -9.96 22.68
C ALA A 621 -15.80 -11.21 22.07
N GLY A 622 -15.26 -12.41 22.33
CA GLY A 622 -15.82 -13.70 21.94
C GLY A 622 -15.28 -14.22 20.61
N ASP A 623 -15.64 -13.57 19.49
CA ASP A 623 -15.18 -13.95 18.14
C ASP A 623 -13.99 -13.11 17.62
N HIS A 624 -13.51 -12.17 18.43
CA HIS A 624 -12.39 -11.30 18.16
C HIS A 624 -11.87 -10.67 19.46
N MET A 625 -10.79 -9.90 19.34
CA MET A 625 -10.30 -9.02 20.38
C MET A 625 -10.62 -7.56 20.02
N GLU A 626 -11.03 -6.76 21.01
CA GLU A 626 -11.29 -5.33 20.87
C GLU A 626 -10.28 -4.47 21.66
N GLU A 627 -10.11 -3.22 21.23
CA GLU A 627 -9.30 -2.26 21.98
C GLU A 627 -10.16 -1.31 22.81
N LYS A 628 -9.67 -0.96 24.00
CA LYS A 628 -10.27 0.07 24.85
C LYS A 628 -9.22 1.07 25.29
N TYR A 629 -9.38 2.34 24.87
CA TYR A 629 -8.55 3.44 25.32
C TYR A 629 -8.59 3.59 26.85
N VAL A 630 -7.43 3.85 27.46
CA VAL A 630 -7.28 4.06 28.91
C VAL A 630 -6.70 5.43 29.21
N SER A 631 -5.49 5.72 28.71
CA SER A 631 -4.75 6.95 29.02
C SER A 631 -3.73 7.29 27.92
N ASP A 632 -3.10 8.46 28.04
CA ASP A 632 -1.97 8.87 27.21
C ASP A 632 -0.67 8.72 28.01
N LEU A 633 0.36 8.10 27.42
CA LEU A 633 1.74 8.16 27.95
C LEU A 633 2.37 9.51 27.62
N ILE A 634 2.11 10.00 26.41
CA ILE A 634 2.54 11.30 25.92
C ILE A 634 1.37 11.94 25.17
N PHE A 635 1.04 13.18 25.54
CA PHE A 635 0.24 14.09 24.73
C PHE A 635 1.09 15.31 24.37
N SER A 636 1.29 15.58 23.07
CA SER A 636 2.04 16.76 22.63
C SER A 636 1.12 17.91 22.23
N LYS A 637 1.38 19.10 22.78
CA LYS A 637 0.74 20.35 22.34
C LYS A 637 1.33 20.87 21.02
N ASN A 638 2.51 20.40 20.63
CA ASN A 638 3.14 20.76 19.37
C ASN A 638 2.54 19.93 18.22
N LEU A 639 1.98 20.59 17.22
CA LEU A 639 1.50 19.88 16.04
C LEU A 639 2.62 19.35 15.15
N SER A 640 3.89 19.76 15.33
CA SER A 640 4.99 19.20 14.54
C SER A 640 5.46 17.83 15.02
N PHE A 641 5.10 17.41 16.24
CA PHE A 641 5.32 16.04 16.73
C PHE A 641 4.44 15.07 15.91
N ILE A 642 5.07 14.15 15.18
CA ILE A 642 4.41 13.15 14.32
C ILE A 642 4.99 11.78 14.66
N PRO A 643 4.45 11.12 15.69
CA PRO A 643 4.89 9.78 16.01
C PRO A 643 4.36 8.79 14.95
N VAL A 644 5.28 8.13 14.25
CA VAL A 644 5.00 7.26 13.10
C VAL A 644 5.33 5.79 13.36
N ASP A 645 6.20 5.46 14.32
CA ASP A 645 6.46 4.08 14.73
C ASP A 645 6.83 4.01 16.22
N ILE A 646 6.62 2.84 16.84
CA ILE A 646 7.07 2.54 18.20
C ILE A 646 7.60 1.12 18.32
N LYS A 647 8.64 0.91 19.13
CA LYS A 647 9.21 -0.42 19.40
C LYS A 647 9.79 -0.50 20.81
N PHE A 648 9.58 -1.63 21.48
CA PHE A 648 10.38 -1.97 22.67
C PHE A 648 11.81 -2.30 22.26
N GLY A 649 12.78 -1.72 22.98
CA GLY A 649 14.20 -2.04 22.85
C GLY A 649 14.61 -3.24 23.71
N PRO A 650 15.84 -3.75 23.52
CA PRO A 650 16.30 -5.01 24.10
C PRO A 650 16.40 -5.01 25.63
N ARG A 651 16.36 -3.83 26.27
CA ARG A 651 16.41 -3.63 27.73
C ARG A 651 15.05 -3.32 28.36
N GLY A 652 13.98 -3.31 27.56
CA GLY A 652 12.61 -3.05 28.02
C GLY A 652 12.18 -1.57 28.07
N ALA A 653 12.94 -0.65 27.49
CA ALA A 653 12.49 0.72 27.24
C ALA A 653 11.67 0.79 25.94
N LEU A 654 10.70 1.70 25.87
CA LEU A 654 9.90 1.93 24.65
C LEU A 654 10.47 3.12 23.85
N TYR A 655 10.58 2.97 22.54
CA TYR A 655 11.12 4.00 21.65
C TYR A 655 10.05 4.48 20.68
N VAL A 656 9.98 5.79 20.46
CA VAL A 656 9.05 6.46 19.54
C VAL A 656 9.82 7.11 18.41
N CYS A 657 9.50 6.71 17.18
CA CYS A 657 9.98 7.34 15.95
C CYS A 657 9.11 8.54 15.63
N ASP A 658 9.68 9.74 15.74
CA ASP A 658 9.02 11.00 15.45
C ASP A 658 9.55 11.60 14.15
N TRP A 659 8.71 11.58 13.11
CA TRP A 659 9.05 12.11 11.80
C TRP A 659 9.35 13.62 11.84
N TYR A 660 8.78 14.33 12.81
CA TYR A 660 8.80 15.78 12.98
C TYR A 660 8.56 16.59 11.70
N ASN A 661 7.36 17.14 11.52
CA ASN A 661 7.11 18.03 10.38
C ASN A 661 6.04 19.09 10.67
N PRO A 662 6.28 20.37 10.33
CA PRO A 662 5.24 21.40 10.36
C PRO A 662 4.05 21.08 9.44
N ILE A 663 4.28 20.34 8.36
CA ILE A 663 3.26 19.99 7.35
C ILE A 663 3.11 18.47 7.23
N LYS A 664 1.97 17.96 7.70
CA LYS A 664 1.64 16.52 7.62
C LYS A 664 0.85 16.13 6.37
N GLY A 665 -0.03 17.02 5.90
CA GLY A 665 -1.09 16.69 4.95
C GLY A 665 -0.67 16.80 3.49
N HIS A 666 -1.01 15.81 2.66
CA HIS A 666 -0.69 15.84 1.23
C HIS A 666 -1.82 16.44 0.38
N ALA A 667 -3.06 16.54 0.90
CA ALA A 667 -4.20 17.08 0.16
C ALA A 667 -4.41 18.59 0.40
N GLN A 668 -3.90 19.10 1.52
CA GLN A 668 -4.13 20.47 1.98
C GLN A 668 -3.04 21.45 1.50
N TYR A 669 -1.86 20.93 1.18
CA TYR A 669 -0.66 21.68 0.80
C TYR A 669 -0.06 21.06 -0.46
N SER A 670 0.65 21.89 -1.25
CA SER A 670 1.51 21.38 -2.32
C SER A 670 2.52 20.37 -1.78
N LEU A 671 2.96 19.43 -2.62
CA LEU A 671 4.05 18.52 -2.25
C LEU A 671 5.43 19.21 -2.27
N ARG A 672 5.55 20.38 -2.91
CA ARG A 672 6.75 21.24 -2.92
C ARG A 672 6.66 22.42 -1.95
N ASP A 673 5.66 22.45 -1.07
CA ASP A 673 5.55 23.49 -0.04
C ASP A 673 6.84 23.54 0.77
N ASP A 674 7.50 24.70 0.77
CA ASP A 674 8.84 24.95 1.32
C ASP A 674 8.90 24.79 2.85
N ARG A 675 7.75 24.78 3.52
CA ARG A 675 7.65 24.54 4.96
C ARG A 675 7.59 23.06 5.31
N ARG A 676 7.57 22.15 4.32
CA ARG A 676 7.81 20.72 4.55
C ARG A 676 9.26 20.56 4.96
N ASP A 677 9.45 20.27 6.24
CA ASP A 677 10.78 20.07 6.79
C ASP A 677 11.42 18.81 6.19
N LYS A 678 12.70 18.89 5.84
CA LYS A 678 13.51 17.81 5.25
C LYS A 678 14.78 17.52 6.04
N HIS A 679 14.89 18.05 7.25
CA HIS A 679 16.13 18.11 8.02
C HIS A 679 15.99 17.62 9.45
N SER A 680 14.77 17.49 9.96
CA SER A 680 14.46 17.27 11.36
C SER A 680 13.84 15.90 11.61
N GLY A 681 13.99 15.39 12.82
CA GLY A 681 13.42 14.12 13.21
C GLY A 681 14.08 13.53 14.44
N ARG A 682 13.30 12.85 15.28
CA ARG A 682 13.75 12.41 16.62
C ARG A 682 13.38 10.98 16.91
N ILE A 683 14.19 10.36 17.76
CA ILE A 683 13.84 9.16 18.49
C ILE A 683 13.68 9.53 19.97
N TRP A 684 12.49 9.29 20.51
CA TRP A 684 12.20 9.47 21.94
C TRP A 684 12.27 8.13 22.66
N ARG A 685 12.78 8.09 23.89
CA ARG A 685 12.82 6.91 24.75
C ARG A 685 11.93 7.13 25.97
N ILE A 686 11.16 6.12 26.33
CA ILE A 686 10.22 6.10 27.45
C ILE A 686 10.59 4.96 28.41
N THR A 687 10.74 5.27 29.69
CA THR A 687 11.02 4.32 30.79
C THR A 687 10.04 4.54 31.94
N ALA A 688 9.70 3.48 32.69
CA ALA A 688 8.93 3.63 33.92
C ALA A 688 9.88 3.97 35.09
N LYS A 689 9.53 4.96 35.92
CA LYS A 689 10.44 5.49 36.97
C LYS A 689 10.75 4.51 38.09
N GLU A 690 9.81 3.62 38.40
CA GLU A 690 9.91 2.66 39.51
C GLU A 690 10.38 1.27 39.07
N HIS A 691 10.80 1.13 37.80
CA HIS A 691 11.25 -0.14 37.24
C HIS A 691 12.63 0.01 36.62
N GLU A 692 13.55 -0.88 37.00
CA GLU A 692 14.88 -0.92 36.39
C GLU A 692 14.84 -1.57 35.00
N LEU A 693 15.68 -1.09 34.09
CA LEU A 693 15.89 -1.74 32.81
C LEU A 693 16.61 -3.07 32.99
N THR A 694 16.35 -4.01 32.09
CA THR A 694 16.98 -5.32 32.11
C THR A 694 18.27 -5.34 31.29
N GLU A 695 19.10 -6.35 31.56
CA GLU A 695 20.21 -6.68 30.67
C GLU A 695 19.68 -7.24 29.34
N PRO A 696 20.25 -6.84 28.18
CA PRO A 696 19.85 -7.37 26.88
C PRO A 696 19.92 -8.90 26.84
N VAL A 697 18.81 -9.54 26.46
CA VAL A 697 18.82 -10.98 26.19
C VAL A 697 19.72 -11.28 25.00
N LYS A 698 20.74 -12.11 25.23
CA LYS A 698 21.72 -12.46 24.19
C LYS A 698 21.08 -13.34 23.11
N ILE A 699 21.15 -12.90 21.86
CA ILE A 699 20.65 -13.61 20.67
C ILE A 699 21.79 -13.88 19.69
N SER A 700 22.45 -12.82 19.21
CA SER A 700 23.56 -12.96 18.26
C SER A 700 24.69 -13.84 18.84
N GLY A 701 25.20 -14.75 18.02
CA GLY A 701 26.29 -15.66 18.38
C GLY A 701 25.94 -16.77 19.37
N LYS A 702 24.67 -16.90 19.80
CA LYS A 702 24.25 -17.96 20.74
C LYS A 702 23.96 -19.30 20.06
N SER A 703 24.02 -20.37 20.86
CA SER A 703 23.71 -21.74 20.42
C SER A 703 22.22 -21.90 20.12
N ILE A 704 21.87 -22.91 19.31
CA ILE A 704 20.47 -23.21 18.99
C ILE A 704 19.68 -23.50 20.28
N SER A 705 20.21 -24.32 21.18
CA SER A 705 19.57 -24.63 22.47
C SER A 705 19.28 -23.37 23.31
N HIS A 706 20.25 -22.44 23.40
CA HIS A 706 20.05 -21.15 24.08
C HIS A 706 18.93 -20.34 23.43
N LEU A 707 18.93 -20.23 22.10
CA LEU A 707 17.89 -19.53 21.34
C LEU A 707 16.52 -20.18 21.55
N LEU A 708 16.41 -21.50 21.52
CA LEU A 708 15.14 -22.19 21.80
C LEU A 708 14.65 -21.91 23.22
N ASN A 709 15.54 -21.76 24.20
CA ASN A 709 15.14 -21.38 25.55
C ASN A 709 14.60 -19.93 25.63
N ASN A 710 15.08 -19.01 24.79
CA ASN A 710 14.51 -17.66 24.68
C ASN A 710 13.04 -17.68 24.25
N LEU A 711 12.57 -18.73 23.56
CA LEU A 711 11.16 -18.87 23.15
C LEU A 711 10.20 -19.09 24.34
N LYS A 712 10.72 -19.40 25.54
CA LYS A 712 9.89 -19.54 26.76
C LYS A 712 9.53 -18.20 27.41
N ARG A 713 10.22 -17.13 27.02
CA ARG A 713 10.08 -15.79 27.60
C ARG A 713 8.73 -15.16 27.31
N GLN A 714 8.31 -14.21 28.13
CA GLN A 714 7.05 -13.47 27.97
C GLN A 714 7.11 -12.38 26.90
N GLU A 715 8.29 -11.79 26.67
CA GLU A 715 8.47 -10.66 25.75
C GLU A 715 8.40 -11.14 24.30
N TYR A 716 7.34 -10.78 23.59
CA TYR A 716 7.10 -11.16 22.20
C TYR A 716 8.27 -10.73 21.30
N ARG A 717 8.83 -9.53 21.50
CA ARG A 717 9.94 -9.04 20.68
C ARG A 717 11.21 -9.86 20.81
N ILE A 718 11.50 -10.41 21.99
CA ILE A 718 12.64 -11.31 22.17
C ILE A 718 12.39 -12.63 21.42
N ARG A 719 11.17 -13.18 21.49
CA ARG A 719 10.80 -14.38 20.71
C ARG A 719 10.84 -14.11 19.20
N TYR A 720 10.40 -12.93 18.77
CA TYR A 720 10.43 -12.47 17.37
C TYR A 720 11.86 -12.41 16.82
N TRP A 721 12.78 -11.72 17.49
CA TRP A 721 14.18 -11.63 17.08
C TRP A 721 14.89 -12.99 17.14
N THR A 722 14.59 -13.80 18.16
CA THR A 722 15.11 -15.16 18.30
C THR A 722 14.67 -16.06 17.15
N LYS A 723 13.38 -16.03 16.74
CA LYS A 723 12.89 -16.82 15.60
C LYS A 723 13.50 -16.38 14.27
N ARG A 724 13.74 -15.07 14.10
CA ARG A 724 14.51 -14.56 12.94
C ARG A 724 15.92 -15.15 12.92
N GLU A 725 16.64 -15.10 14.05
CA GLU A 725 17.98 -15.70 14.17
C GLU A 725 17.99 -17.20 13.88
N LEU A 726 17.03 -17.96 14.45
CA LEU A 726 16.90 -19.41 14.22
C LEU A 726 16.66 -19.75 12.75
N ARG A 727 15.96 -18.88 11.99
CA ARG A 727 15.68 -19.09 10.56
C ARG A 727 16.94 -19.06 9.69
N GLU A 728 17.95 -18.32 10.11
CA GLU A 728 19.23 -18.17 9.42
C GLU A 728 20.21 -19.32 9.76
N ARG A 729 19.84 -20.21 10.70
CA ARG A 729 20.64 -21.40 11.04
C ARG A 729 20.30 -22.57 10.11
N ASP A 730 21.15 -23.58 10.15
CA ASP A 730 20.91 -24.86 9.46
C ASP A 730 19.58 -25.48 9.93
N SER A 731 18.68 -25.71 8.98
CA SER A 731 17.30 -26.10 9.29
C SER A 731 17.18 -27.49 9.92
N ASP A 732 18.11 -28.40 9.64
CA ASP A 732 18.09 -29.76 10.19
C ASP A 732 18.64 -29.79 11.61
N LYS A 733 19.70 -29.03 11.89
CA LYS A 733 20.21 -28.84 13.26
C LYS A 733 19.20 -28.15 14.16
N VAL A 734 18.49 -27.12 13.67
CA VAL A 734 17.43 -26.48 14.46
C VAL A 734 16.30 -27.47 14.73
N LYS A 735 15.90 -28.27 13.74
CA LYS A 735 14.87 -29.29 13.92
C LYS A 735 15.25 -30.31 15.00
N GLU A 736 16.47 -30.84 14.96
CA GLU A 736 16.96 -31.83 15.93
C GLU A 736 16.89 -31.30 17.37
N GLU A 737 17.40 -30.09 17.61
CA GLU A 737 17.37 -29.46 18.93
C GLU A 737 15.94 -29.08 19.35
N LEU A 738 15.10 -28.66 18.40
CA LEU A 738 13.69 -28.36 18.67
C LEU A 738 12.91 -29.62 19.07
N ASP A 739 13.18 -30.77 18.44
CA ASP A 739 12.60 -32.06 18.80
C ASP A 739 12.96 -32.47 20.24
N LYS A 740 14.19 -32.17 20.70
CA LYS A 740 14.63 -32.39 22.09
C LYS A 740 13.93 -31.41 23.04
N TRP A 741 13.97 -30.11 22.72
CA TRP A 741 13.39 -29.04 23.53
C TRP A 741 11.91 -29.26 23.83
N ILE A 742 11.11 -29.74 22.87
CA ILE A 742 9.69 -30.04 23.07
C ILE A 742 9.47 -31.16 24.09
N LYS A 743 10.32 -32.20 24.10
CA LYS A 743 10.21 -33.31 25.05
C LYS A 743 10.50 -32.89 26.49
N GLU A 744 11.29 -31.83 26.66
CA GLU A 744 11.67 -31.28 27.95
C GLU A 744 10.68 -30.23 28.49
N LEU A 745 9.66 -29.85 27.71
CA LEU A 745 8.62 -28.93 28.16
C LEU A 745 7.81 -29.57 29.30
N LYS A 746 7.69 -28.85 30.41
CA LYS A 746 6.94 -29.32 31.58
C LYS A 746 5.44 -29.07 31.41
N LYS A 747 4.65 -30.14 31.47
CA LYS A 747 3.19 -30.11 31.25
C LYS A 747 2.42 -29.31 32.30
N ASP A 748 2.99 -29.15 33.50
CA ASP A 748 2.43 -28.38 34.62
C ASP A 748 2.70 -26.87 34.52
N ASN A 749 3.52 -26.43 33.56
CA ASN A 749 3.76 -25.01 33.32
C ASN A 749 2.52 -24.33 32.73
N ALA A 750 2.09 -23.20 33.30
CA ALA A 750 0.92 -22.45 32.83
C ALA A 750 1.01 -22.01 31.34
N ASN A 751 2.22 -21.87 30.80
CA ASN A 751 2.48 -21.51 29.40
C ASN A 751 2.82 -22.72 28.51
N PHE A 752 2.64 -23.96 28.98
CA PHE A 752 3.01 -25.18 28.24
C PHE A 752 2.47 -25.18 26.79
N ARG A 753 1.18 -24.88 26.60
CA ARG A 753 0.57 -24.81 25.26
C ARG A 753 1.11 -23.68 24.39
N HIS A 754 1.46 -22.54 24.99
CA HIS A 754 2.09 -21.45 24.28
C HIS A 754 3.53 -21.81 23.85
N HIS A 755 4.31 -22.51 24.69
CA HIS A 755 5.64 -23.00 24.31
C HIS A 755 5.56 -24.04 23.18
N GLN A 756 4.59 -24.94 23.22
CA GLN A 756 4.31 -25.85 22.11
C GLN A 756 3.96 -25.10 20.82
N LEU A 757 3.19 -24.02 20.90
CA LEU A 757 2.83 -23.18 19.76
C LEU A 757 4.05 -22.45 19.17
N GLU A 758 4.94 -21.90 20.00
CA GLU A 758 6.20 -21.31 19.56
C GLU A 758 7.09 -22.34 18.83
N ALA A 759 7.10 -23.59 19.29
CA ALA A 759 7.73 -24.69 18.57
C ALA A 759 7.08 -24.95 17.19
N LEU A 760 5.75 -25.05 17.13
CA LEU A 760 5.02 -25.28 15.88
C LEU A 760 5.33 -24.20 14.83
N TRP A 761 5.32 -22.93 15.25
CA TRP A 761 5.71 -21.80 14.41
C TRP A 761 7.18 -21.82 13.98
N THR A 762 8.07 -22.26 14.87
CA THR A 762 9.50 -22.38 14.58
C THR A 762 9.75 -23.45 13.51
N TYR A 763 9.12 -24.63 13.59
CA TYR A 763 9.22 -25.66 12.54
C TYR A 763 8.87 -25.08 11.16
N ARG A 764 7.75 -24.36 11.05
CA ARG A 764 7.35 -23.74 9.79
C ARG A 764 8.35 -22.69 9.32
N SER A 765 8.85 -21.84 10.23
CA SER A 765 9.83 -20.79 9.91
C SER A 765 11.12 -21.35 9.32
N ILE A 766 11.55 -22.55 9.72
CA ILE A 766 12.73 -23.24 9.17
C ILE A 766 12.41 -24.18 7.99
N GLY A 767 11.15 -24.19 7.52
CA GLY A 767 10.72 -25.03 6.38
C GLY A 767 10.46 -26.50 6.73
N LYS A 768 10.34 -26.83 8.01
CA LYS A 768 10.02 -28.18 8.50
C LYS A 768 8.55 -28.28 8.92
N LYS A 769 8.09 -29.51 9.15
CA LYS A 769 6.68 -29.83 9.48
C LYS A 769 6.63 -30.71 10.72
N ASN A 770 5.65 -30.50 11.58
CA ASN A 770 5.36 -31.39 12.72
C ASN A 770 3.83 -31.59 12.84
N THR A 771 3.31 -32.54 12.08
CA THR A 771 1.86 -32.84 12.03
C THR A 771 1.34 -33.41 13.34
N ARG A 772 2.15 -34.17 14.09
CA ARG A 772 1.78 -34.69 15.41
C ARG A 772 1.52 -33.56 16.41
N LEU A 773 2.44 -32.60 16.50
CA LEU A 773 2.30 -31.43 17.38
C LEU A 773 1.11 -30.56 16.96
N LEU A 774 0.90 -30.38 15.65
CA LEU A 774 -0.27 -29.69 15.13
C LEU A 774 -1.57 -30.36 15.60
N THR A 775 -1.69 -31.68 15.42
CA THR A 775 -2.85 -32.44 15.87
C THR A 775 -3.05 -32.34 17.38
N GLU A 776 -1.99 -32.40 18.17
CA GLU A 776 -2.07 -32.21 19.64
C GLU A 776 -2.63 -30.82 19.99
N LEU A 777 -2.11 -29.76 19.38
CA LEU A 777 -2.55 -28.39 19.65
C LEU A 777 -3.97 -28.11 19.16
N LEU A 778 -4.42 -28.71 18.06
CA LEU A 778 -5.81 -28.64 17.59
C LEU A 778 -6.80 -29.26 18.57
N ASN A 779 -6.34 -30.16 19.45
CA ASN A 779 -7.17 -30.88 20.43
C ASN A 779 -6.94 -30.42 21.88
N CYS A 780 -6.12 -29.39 22.10
CA CYS A 780 -5.76 -28.98 23.46
C CYS A 780 -6.88 -28.19 24.17
N GLU A 781 -6.74 -28.04 25.47
CA GLU A 781 -7.67 -27.35 26.35
C GLU A 781 -7.74 -25.83 26.15
N VAL A 782 -6.69 -25.21 25.59
CA VAL A 782 -6.56 -23.75 25.44
C VAL A 782 -7.12 -23.28 24.09
N PRO A 783 -8.27 -22.55 24.05
CA PRO A 783 -8.90 -22.16 22.79
C PRO A 783 -8.02 -21.30 21.88
N GLN A 784 -7.20 -20.42 22.45
CA GLN A 784 -6.30 -19.56 21.67
C GLN A 784 -5.19 -20.38 20.99
N ALA A 785 -4.69 -21.42 21.64
CA ALA A 785 -3.73 -22.35 21.04
C ALA A 785 -4.39 -23.18 19.93
N ARG A 786 -5.64 -23.62 20.13
CA ARG A 786 -6.43 -24.27 19.07
C ARG A 786 -6.61 -23.34 17.87
N ALA A 787 -7.00 -22.09 18.06
CA ALA A 787 -7.20 -21.12 16.97
C ALA A 787 -5.89 -20.89 16.18
N ALA A 788 -4.78 -20.70 16.88
CA ALA A 788 -3.46 -20.54 16.25
C ALA A 788 -2.99 -21.82 15.52
N ALA A 789 -3.35 -23.01 16.02
CA ALA A 789 -3.10 -24.29 15.36
C ALA A 789 -4.00 -24.49 14.13
N THR A 790 -5.29 -24.13 14.20
CA THR A 790 -6.21 -24.13 13.07
C THR A 790 -5.70 -23.26 11.93
N ARG A 791 -5.08 -22.11 12.23
CA ARG A 791 -4.38 -21.29 11.24
C ARG A 791 -3.33 -22.07 10.45
N GLN A 792 -2.62 -23.00 11.08
CA GLN A 792 -1.56 -23.78 10.42
C GLN A 792 -2.10 -24.83 9.43
N LEU A 793 -3.40 -25.15 9.47
CA LEU A 793 -4.04 -25.98 8.44
C LEU A 793 -3.96 -25.34 7.05
N ARG A 794 -3.81 -24.00 6.96
CA ARG A 794 -3.54 -23.27 5.70
C ARG A 794 -2.30 -23.81 4.95
N TYR A 795 -1.33 -24.35 5.67
CA TYR A 795 -0.01 -24.72 5.16
C TYR A 795 0.31 -26.22 5.27
N LEU A 796 -0.33 -26.91 6.21
CA LEU A 796 -0.03 -28.31 6.55
C LEU A 796 -1.14 -29.30 6.16
N SER A 797 -2.24 -28.84 5.54
CA SER A 797 -3.33 -29.71 5.09
C SER A 797 -2.87 -30.83 4.17
N GLU A 798 -2.02 -30.53 3.18
CA GLU A 798 -1.44 -31.53 2.28
C GLU A 798 -0.60 -32.57 3.03
N ALA A 799 0.18 -32.14 4.03
CA ALA A 799 1.01 -33.03 4.84
C ALA A 799 0.20 -33.88 5.82
N LEU A 800 -1.03 -33.47 6.15
CA LEU A 800 -1.96 -34.22 7.01
C LEU A 800 -2.76 -35.28 6.22
N GLY A 801 -2.78 -35.20 4.88
CA GLY A 801 -3.49 -36.12 4.02
C GLY A 801 -4.97 -36.27 4.41
N GLU A 802 -5.42 -37.51 4.55
CA GLU A 802 -6.81 -37.87 4.87
C GLU A 802 -7.29 -37.37 6.25
N ASN A 803 -6.39 -36.99 7.15
CA ASN A 803 -6.77 -36.43 8.45
C ASN A 803 -7.19 -34.95 8.37
N ALA A 804 -6.77 -34.22 7.32
CA ALA A 804 -7.00 -32.79 7.21
C ALA A 804 -8.50 -32.40 7.20
N PRO A 805 -9.39 -33.09 6.45
CA PRO A 805 -10.82 -32.80 6.48
C PRO A 805 -11.45 -32.95 7.86
N THR A 806 -11.11 -34.02 8.59
CA THR A 806 -11.63 -34.28 9.93
C THR A 806 -11.20 -33.21 10.92
N LEU A 807 -9.92 -32.84 10.92
CA LEU A 807 -9.37 -31.81 11.81
C LEU A 807 -9.92 -30.41 11.52
N LEU A 808 -10.12 -30.06 10.23
CA LEU A 808 -10.74 -28.79 9.86
C LEU A 808 -12.20 -28.76 10.28
N LYS A 809 -12.95 -29.85 10.07
CA LYS A 809 -14.35 -29.98 10.49
C LYS A 809 -14.49 -29.89 12.01
N GLN A 810 -13.55 -30.45 12.76
CA GLN A 810 -13.51 -30.29 14.22
C GLN A 810 -13.34 -28.82 14.61
N SER A 811 -12.37 -28.12 14.03
CA SER A 811 -12.15 -26.69 14.28
C SER A 811 -13.37 -25.84 13.89
N ALA A 812 -14.06 -26.20 12.81
CA ALA A 812 -15.28 -25.55 12.34
C ALA A 812 -16.48 -25.70 13.30
N ASN A 813 -16.47 -26.74 14.14
CA ASN A 813 -17.51 -27.02 15.14
C ASN A 813 -17.05 -26.69 16.58
N ASP A 814 -15.91 -26.01 16.74
CA ASP A 814 -15.40 -25.64 18.06
C ASP A 814 -16.35 -24.68 18.79
N LEU A 815 -16.47 -24.84 20.10
CA LEU A 815 -17.28 -23.96 20.95
C LEU A 815 -16.76 -22.51 20.93
N ASN A 816 -15.45 -22.32 20.74
CA ASN A 816 -14.84 -21.00 20.66
C ASN A 816 -14.96 -20.42 19.24
N ALA A 817 -15.52 -19.21 19.15
CA ALA A 817 -15.77 -18.56 17.87
C ALA A 817 -14.49 -18.14 17.12
N MET A 818 -13.38 -17.87 17.81
CA MET A 818 -12.09 -17.57 17.15
C MET A 818 -11.49 -18.81 16.47
N VAL A 819 -11.69 -20.01 17.02
CA VAL A 819 -11.27 -21.26 16.35
C VAL A 819 -12.08 -21.46 15.06
N ARG A 820 -13.39 -21.25 15.13
CA ARG A 820 -14.27 -21.29 13.94
C ARG A 820 -13.91 -20.23 12.90
N LEU A 821 -13.47 -19.04 13.34
CA LEU A 821 -12.99 -17.96 12.48
C LEU A 821 -11.74 -18.38 11.71
N GLU A 822 -10.75 -18.92 12.41
CA GLU A 822 -9.52 -19.42 11.78
C GLU A 822 -9.81 -20.60 10.85
N ALA A 823 -10.80 -21.46 11.17
CA ALA A 823 -11.25 -22.54 10.30
C ALA A 823 -11.86 -21.98 9.00
N ALA A 824 -12.76 -20.99 9.09
CA ALA A 824 -13.35 -20.34 7.93
C ALA A 824 -12.28 -19.72 7.01
N ILE A 825 -11.29 -19.05 7.59
CA ILE A 825 -10.18 -18.49 6.82
C ILE A 825 -9.34 -19.61 6.19
N ALA A 826 -9.00 -20.66 6.94
CA ALA A 826 -8.22 -21.79 6.43
C ALA A 826 -8.87 -22.45 5.21
N CYS A 827 -10.21 -22.51 5.14
CA CYS A 827 -10.92 -23.01 3.95
C CYS A 827 -10.48 -22.28 2.67
N SER A 828 -10.36 -20.94 2.70
CA SER A 828 -9.93 -20.14 1.55
C SER A 828 -8.46 -20.36 1.15
N TRP A 829 -7.62 -20.88 2.04
CA TRP A 829 -6.23 -21.22 1.72
C TRP A 829 -6.10 -22.64 1.17
N ILE A 830 -6.95 -23.56 1.66
CA ILE A 830 -6.97 -24.98 1.26
C ILE A 830 -7.58 -25.15 -0.13
N GLY A 831 -8.66 -24.44 -0.47
CA GLY A 831 -9.11 -24.38 -1.87
C GLY A 831 -9.78 -25.64 -2.41
N THR A 832 -10.16 -26.62 -1.58
CA THR A 832 -10.75 -27.91 -1.98
C THR A 832 -12.27 -27.94 -1.77
N GLU A 833 -12.95 -28.91 -2.42
CA GLU A 833 -14.40 -29.08 -2.31
C GLU A 833 -14.83 -29.42 -0.87
N TRP A 834 -14.08 -30.26 -0.15
CA TRP A 834 -14.38 -30.59 1.24
C TRP A 834 -14.20 -29.40 2.19
N ALA A 835 -13.25 -28.50 1.91
CA ALA A 835 -13.08 -27.27 2.65
C ALA A 835 -14.26 -26.31 2.39
N PHE A 836 -14.76 -26.26 1.15
CA PHE A 836 -15.98 -25.52 0.83
C PHE A 836 -17.21 -26.07 1.60
N LYS A 837 -17.43 -27.39 1.63
CA LYS A 837 -18.51 -28.02 2.42
C LYS A 837 -18.39 -27.68 3.91
N THR A 838 -17.17 -27.64 4.43
CA THR A 838 -16.90 -27.24 5.83
C THR A 838 -17.24 -25.77 6.05
N LEU A 839 -16.85 -24.87 5.15
CA LEU A 839 -17.16 -23.44 5.21
C LEU A 839 -18.67 -23.17 5.22
N ILE A 840 -19.42 -23.91 4.41
CA ILE A 840 -20.88 -23.87 4.37
C ILE A 840 -21.52 -24.36 5.68
N SER A 841 -20.92 -25.36 6.34
CA SER A 841 -21.36 -25.78 7.67
C SER A 841 -21.20 -24.65 8.71
N ILE A 842 -20.08 -23.91 8.66
CA ILE A 842 -19.84 -22.76 9.55
C ILE A 842 -20.89 -21.67 9.30
N SER A 843 -21.24 -21.40 8.03
CA SER A 843 -22.19 -20.33 7.69
C SER A 843 -23.61 -20.54 8.21
N LYS A 844 -23.94 -21.74 8.70
CA LYS A 844 -25.25 -22.09 9.29
C LYS A 844 -25.29 -21.92 10.82
N GLY A 845 -24.14 -21.75 11.47
CA GLY A 845 -24.05 -21.62 12.92
C GLY A 845 -24.19 -20.18 13.43
N GLU A 846 -24.20 -20.02 14.76
CA GLU A 846 -24.17 -18.70 15.40
C GLU A 846 -22.81 -18.01 15.18
N MET A 847 -22.84 -16.73 14.82
CA MET A 847 -21.65 -15.95 14.48
C MET A 847 -21.78 -14.51 14.95
N GLY A 848 -20.69 -13.95 15.46
CA GLY A 848 -20.52 -12.50 15.60
C GLY A 848 -20.10 -11.85 14.27
N ASN A 849 -19.85 -10.54 14.30
CA ASN A 849 -19.52 -9.76 13.11
C ASN A 849 -18.19 -10.21 12.46
N HIS A 850 -17.20 -10.59 13.27
CA HIS A 850 -15.87 -10.93 12.76
C HIS A 850 -15.86 -12.32 12.14
N LEU A 851 -16.48 -13.31 12.79
CA LEU A 851 -16.65 -14.63 12.21
C LEU A 851 -17.51 -14.59 10.93
N SER A 852 -18.61 -13.83 10.95
CA SER A 852 -19.46 -13.64 9.77
C SER A 852 -18.68 -13.03 8.59
N TYR A 853 -17.84 -12.03 8.85
CA TYR A 853 -16.99 -11.42 7.82
C TYR A 853 -15.92 -12.39 7.30
N ALA A 854 -15.31 -13.19 8.17
CA ALA A 854 -14.34 -14.23 7.77
C ALA A 854 -14.99 -15.27 6.84
N VAL A 855 -16.21 -15.72 7.16
CA VAL A 855 -16.98 -16.63 6.30
C VAL A 855 -17.34 -15.97 4.97
N GLN A 856 -17.82 -14.72 5.00
CA GLN A 856 -18.19 -13.96 3.80
C GLN A 856 -16.99 -13.76 2.86
N SER A 857 -15.85 -13.36 3.39
CA SER A 857 -14.63 -13.16 2.63
C SER A 857 -14.07 -14.47 2.08
N ALA A 858 -14.06 -15.54 2.89
CA ALA A 858 -13.64 -16.87 2.44
C ALA A 858 -14.53 -17.40 1.30
N LEU A 859 -15.86 -17.28 1.39
CA LEU A 859 -16.78 -17.69 0.32
C LEU A 859 -16.53 -16.93 -0.99
N GLY A 860 -16.19 -15.64 -0.88
CA GLY A 860 -15.86 -14.79 -2.03
C GLY A 860 -14.47 -15.00 -2.63
N SER A 861 -13.57 -15.71 -1.94
CA SER A 861 -12.18 -15.92 -2.39
C SER A 861 -12.10 -16.67 -3.73
N LYS A 862 -11.04 -16.42 -4.52
CA LYS A 862 -10.80 -17.09 -5.81
C LYS A 862 -10.77 -18.61 -5.67
N SER A 863 -10.19 -19.11 -4.58
CA SER A 863 -10.04 -20.54 -4.33
C SER A 863 -11.36 -21.25 -3.98
N MET A 864 -12.32 -20.54 -3.38
CA MET A 864 -13.64 -21.07 -3.03
C MET A 864 -14.67 -20.88 -4.13
N ARG A 865 -14.61 -19.76 -4.89
CA ARG A 865 -15.56 -19.45 -5.98
C ARG A 865 -15.63 -20.50 -7.09
N LYS A 866 -14.61 -21.34 -7.26
CA LYS A 866 -14.65 -22.45 -8.23
C LYS A 866 -15.56 -23.62 -7.82
N HIS A 867 -15.98 -23.68 -6.55
CA HIS A 867 -16.80 -24.77 -5.99
C HIS A 867 -18.29 -24.41 -5.87
N TRP A 868 -18.68 -23.20 -6.27
CA TRP A 868 -20.07 -22.76 -6.19
C TRP A 868 -20.35 -21.65 -7.21
N ASP A 869 -21.58 -21.61 -7.72
CA ASP A 869 -22.04 -20.65 -8.70
C ASP A 869 -23.26 -19.87 -8.18
N ASP A 870 -23.92 -19.13 -9.07
CA ASP A 870 -25.09 -18.35 -8.69
C ASP A 870 -26.33 -19.20 -8.37
N GLN A 871 -26.25 -20.53 -8.54
CA GLN A 871 -27.32 -21.48 -8.19
C GLN A 871 -27.14 -22.09 -6.80
N ASN A 872 -25.96 -21.98 -6.18
CA ASN A 872 -25.74 -22.46 -4.81
C ASN A 872 -26.53 -21.62 -3.79
N GLN A 873 -27.73 -22.10 -3.43
CA GLN A 873 -28.66 -21.37 -2.58
C GLN A 873 -28.11 -21.05 -1.20
N GLU A 874 -27.29 -21.93 -0.61
CA GLU A 874 -26.76 -21.73 0.73
C GLU A 874 -25.74 -20.59 0.76
N ALA A 875 -24.76 -20.62 -0.16
CA ALA A 875 -23.78 -19.54 -0.31
C ALA A 875 -24.46 -18.20 -0.67
N GLN A 876 -25.39 -18.23 -1.63
CA GLN A 876 -26.12 -17.03 -2.06
C GLN A 876 -26.99 -16.45 -0.95
N SER A 877 -27.71 -17.29 -0.20
CA SER A 877 -28.54 -16.85 0.92
C SER A 877 -27.72 -16.19 2.02
N PHE A 878 -26.58 -16.80 2.37
CA PHE A 878 -25.66 -16.22 3.35
C PHE A 878 -25.15 -14.85 2.86
N LEU A 879 -24.60 -14.78 1.65
CA LEU A 879 -24.06 -13.54 1.10
C LEU A 879 -25.13 -12.44 0.95
N ALA A 880 -26.37 -12.79 0.60
CA ALA A 880 -27.49 -11.86 0.50
C ALA A 880 -27.92 -11.34 1.88
N ASN A 881 -27.96 -12.20 2.90
CA ASN A 881 -28.29 -11.80 4.27
C ASN A 881 -27.20 -10.92 4.88
N SER A 882 -25.92 -11.23 4.66
CA SER A 882 -24.80 -10.36 5.05
C SER A 882 -24.89 -9.00 4.35
N LYS A 883 -25.31 -8.96 3.08
CA LYS A 883 -25.56 -7.68 2.37
C LYS A 883 -26.73 -6.89 2.98
N LYS A 884 -27.81 -7.53 3.44
CA LYS A 884 -28.93 -6.86 4.14
C LYS A 884 -28.52 -6.31 5.51
N GLY A 885 -27.67 -7.01 6.26
CA GLY A 885 -27.05 -6.49 7.49
C GLY A 885 -26.12 -5.28 7.22
N ASN A 886 -25.53 -5.24 6.02
CA ASN A 886 -24.74 -4.10 5.53
C ASN A 886 -25.59 -2.98 4.91
N GLN A 887 -26.91 -3.15 4.75
CA GLN A 887 -27.79 -2.07 4.32
C GLN A 887 -28.09 -1.17 5.51
N LEU A 888 -27.54 0.04 5.42
CA LEU A 888 -27.84 1.24 6.21
C LEU A 888 -29.23 1.20 6.87
N ASN A 889 -29.27 1.21 8.21
CA ASN A 889 -30.45 1.71 8.93
C ASN A 889 -30.48 3.25 8.87
N ALA A 890 -30.31 3.83 7.68
CA ALA A 890 -30.59 5.24 7.44
C ALA A 890 -32.11 5.43 7.53
N GLY A 891 -32.57 6.01 8.64
CA GLY A 891 -33.93 6.53 8.76
C GLY A 891 -34.96 5.68 9.51
N LYS A 892 -34.57 4.60 10.22
CA LYS A 892 -35.47 3.95 11.19
C LYS A 892 -35.39 4.63 12.56
N ASN A 893 -35.98 5.82 12.67
CA ASN A 893 -36.52 6.25 13.95
C ASN A 893 -37.93 5.66 14.07
N THR A 894 -38.20 4.91 15.14
CA THR A 894 -39.57 4.61 15.58
C THR A 894 -40.29 5.95 15.74
N LYS A 895 -41.20 6.26 14.82
CA LYS A 895 -41.95 7.52 14.84
C LYS A 895 -42.85 7.51 16.07
N ASN A 896 -42.75 8.52 16.91
CA ASN A 896 -43.78 8.71 17.95
C ASN A 896 -45.05 9.36 17.35
N ALA A 897 -46.14 9.36 18.10
CA ALA A 897 -47.42 9.90 17.64
C ALA A 897 -47.34 11.38 17.23
N LYS A 898 -46.54 12.19 17.95
CA LYS A 898 -46.32 13.63 17.68
C LYS A 898 -45.62 13.86 16.34
N GLU A 899 -44.59 13.07 16.04
CA GLU A 899 -43.87 13.11 14.77
C GLU A 899 -44.71 12.63 13.59
N THR A 900 -45.53 11.61 13.81
CA THR A 900 -46.47 11.10 12.80
C THR A 900 -47.52 12.14 12.44
N ASN A 901 -48.05 12.85 13.45
CA ASN A 901 -48.99 13.95 13.23
C ASN A 901 -48.33 15.16 12.55
N PHE A 902 -47.06 15.46 12.88
CA PHE A 902 -46.32 16.52 12.20
C PHE A 902 -46.12 16.21 10.71
N ASP A 903 -45.80 14.96 10.38
CA ASP A 903 -45.55 14.50 9.00
C ASP A 903 -46.82 14.48 8.12
N LYS A 904 -48.02 14.53 8.73
CA LYS A 904 -49.33 14.57 8.03
C LYS A 904 -49.79 15.98 7.65
N GLN A 905 -49.07 17.03 8.05
CA GLN A 905 -49.48 18.41 7.79
C GLN A 905 -49.49 18.74 6.29
N LYS A 906 -50.54 19.45 5.84
CA LYS A 906 -50.61 19.98 4.47
C LYS A 906 -49.43 20.93 4.20
N GLY A 907 -48.79 20.77 3.04
CA GLY A 907 -47.68 21.64 2.61
C GLY A 907 -46.32 21.32 3.23
N LEU A 908 -46.12 20.16 3.87
CA LEU A 908 -44.83 19.71 4.40
C LEU A 908 -43.72 19.70 3.34
N LYS A 909 -42.65 20.46 3.56
CA LYS A 909 -41.42 20.38 2.75
C LYS A 909 -40.51 19.29 3.29
N LYS A 910 -40.16 18.32 2.46
CA LYS A 910 -39.14 17.29 2.79
C LYS A 910 -37.80 17.71 2.17
N ILE A 911 -36.76 17.72 2.98
CA ILE A 911 -35.38 18.03 2.58
C ILE A 911 -34.51 16.88 3.07
N GLN A 912 -33.58 16.42 2.25
CA GLN A 912 -32.59 15.41 2.63
C GLN A 912 -31.20 15.97 2.33
N ILE A 913 -30.41 16.14 3.38
CA ILE A 913 -29.04 16.65 3.31
C ILE A 913 -28.10 15.51 3.72
N LYS A 914 -27.06 15.28 2.94
CA LYS A 914 -26.01 14.31 3.21
C LYS A 914 -24.69 15.03 3.44
N CYS A 915 -23.92 14.55 4.41
CA CYS A 915 -22.51 14.92 4.51
C CYS A 915 -21.76 14.23 3.37
N ILE A 916 -20.87 14.92 2.66
CA ILE A 916 -20.06 14.32 1.61
C ILE A 916 -18.81 13.68 2.26
N PRO A 917 -18.61 12.35 2.17
CA PRO A 917 -17.48 11.66 2.79
C PRO A 917 -16.15 12.32 2.48
N GLU A 918 -15.32 12.50 3.50
CA GLU A 918 -13.95 13.05 3.41
C GLU A 918 -13.82 14.46 2.79
N ARG A 919 -14.94 15.15 2.51
CA ARG A 919 -14.92 16.49 1.91
C ARG A 919 -15.31 17.62 2.87
N MET A 920 -15.85 17.31 4.05
CA MET A 920 -16.37 18.29 5.01
C MET A 920 -17.35 19.29 4.37
N LEU A 921 -18.31 18.78 3.60
CA LEU A 921 -19.34 19.56 2.91
C LEU A 921 -20.72 18.91 3.07
N PHE A 922 -21.77 19.72 2.99
CA PHE A 922 -23.12 19.23 2.74
C PHE A 922 -23.31 19.09 1.22
N ASP A 923 -24.04 18.06 0.78
CA ASP A 923 -24.39 17.85 -0.63
C ASP A 923 -25.35 18.92 -1.18
N ILE A 924 -26.24 19.39 -0.31
CA ILE A 924 -27.11 20.54 -0.54
C ILE A 924 -26.52 21.71 0.22
N THR A 925 -26.21 22.80 -0.50
CA THR A 925 -25.72 24.06 0.07
C THR A 925 -26.78 25.16 0.09
N GLU A 926 -27.92 24.96 -0.58
CA GLU A 926 -29.06 25.88 -0.58
C GLU A 926 -30.39 25.13 -0.70
N PHE A 927 -31.41 25.53 0.09
CA PHE A 927 -32.79 25.11 -0.14
C PHE A 927 -33.80 26.21 0.21
N THR A 928 -34.97 26.19 -0.43
CA THR A 928 -36.02 27.21 -0.26
C THR A 928 -37.28 26.65 0.42
N VAL A 929 -37.86 27.45 1.32
CA VAL A 929 -39.13 27.18 2.05
C VAL A 929 -40.01 28.44 2.08
N ARG A 930 -41.34 28.29 2.25
CA ARG A 930 -42.25 29.41 2.50
C ARG A 930 -42.29 29.75 3.99
N ALA A 931 -42.60 31.00 4.32
CA ALA A 931 -42.77 31.43 5.71
C ALA A 931 -43.79 30.54 6.44
N LYS A 932 -43.46 30.09 7.66
CA LYS A 932 -44.27 29.16 8.48
C LYS A 932 -44.49 27.75 7.90
N GLN A 933 -43.90 27.42 6.75
CA GLN A 933 -44.05 26.09 6.16
C GLN A 933 -43.50 25.01 7.10
N PRO A 934 -44.23 23.91 7.35
CA PRO A 934 -43.67 22.78 8.07
C PRO A 934 -42.57 22.12 7.23
N VAL A 935 -41.43 21.85 7.84
CA VAL A 935 -40.23 21.28 7.22
C VAL A 935 -39.83 20.01 7.95
N LYS A 936 -39.57 18.96 7.17
CA LYS A 936 -38.92 17.72 7.60
C LYS A 936 -37.56 17.64 6.92
N LEU A 937 -36.50 17.86 7.66
CA LEU A 937 -35.12 17.79 7.19
C LEU A 937 -34.48 16.51 7.71
N VAL A 938 -33.97 15.66 6.82
CA VAL A 938 -33.20 14.47 7.16
C VAL A 938 -31.74 14.76 6.91
N LEU A 939 -30.92 14.77 7.95
CA LEU A 939 -29.46 14.78 7.82
C LEU A 939 -28.97 13.34 7.86
N SER A 940 -28.11 12.94 6.92
CA SER A 940 -27.39 11.67 6.98
C SER A 940 -25.89 11.89 6.92
N ASN A 941 -25.16 11.18 7.76
CA ASN A 941 -23.71 11.24 7.80
C ASN A 941 -23.08 9.92 7.33
N PRO A 942 -22.67 9.80 6.05
CA PRO A 942 -21.86 8.68 5.58
C PRO A 942 -20.35 8.81 5.89
N ASP A 943 -19.92 9.97 6.39
CA ASP A 943 -18.51 10.26 6.69
C ASP A 943 -18.08 9.63 8.03
N LEU A 944 -16.80 9.23 8.14
CA LEU A 944 -16.24 8.69 9.39
C LEU A 944 -16.26 9.76 10.49
N THR A 945 -15.96 11.00 10.11
CA THR A 945 -16.01 12.15 11.00
C THR A 945 -17.47 12.43 11.39
N MET A 946 -17.72 12.70 12.68
CA MET A 946 -19.04 13.06 13.15
C MET A 946 -19.41 14.47 12.67
N HIS A 947 -20.67 14.62 12.25
CA HIS A 947 -21.21 15.90 11.78
C HIS A 947 -22.58 16.15 12.39
N ASN A 948 -22.89 17.43 12.62
CA ASN A 948 -24.24 17.88 12.91
C ASN A 948 -24.66 18.96 11.91
N LEU A 949 -25.90 19.43 12.03
CA LEU A 949 -26.39 20.58 11.28
C LEU A 949 -27.14 21.49 12.25
N VAL A 950 -26.71 22.75 12.32
CA VAL A 950 -27.33 23.82 13.11
C VAL A 950 -27.87 24.87 12.14
N ILE A 951 -29.14 25.22 12.26
CA ILE A 951 -29.78 26.34 11.53
C ILE A 951 -29.78 27.55 12.47
N ALA A 952 -29.23 28.67 12.01
CA ALA A 952 -29.08 29.87 12.81
C ALA A 952 -29.84 31.09 12.24
N LYS A 953 -29.99 32.13 13.06
CA LYS A 953 -30.60 33.43 12.66
C LYS A 953 -29.78 34.10 11.54
N PRO A 954 -30.37 34.98 10.71
CA PRO A 954 -29.64 35.72 9.69
C PRO A 954 -28.45 36.48 10.31
N ASN A 955 -27.33 36.56 9.58
CA ASN A 955 -26.09 37.24 9.99
C ASN A 955 -25.40 36.69 11.26
N SER A 956 -25.72 35.47 11.70
CA SER A 956 -25.13 34.88 12.92
C SER A 956 -24.15 33.73 12.70
N LEU A 957 -23.84 33.39 11.43
CA LEU A 957 -23.02 32.22 11.08
C LEU A 957 -21.66 32.20 11.80
N GLU A 958 -20.94 33.31 11.75
CA GLU A 958 -19.60 33.42 12.34
C GLU A 958 -19.64 33.36 13.88
N LYS A 959 -20.61 34.05 14.49
CA LYS A 959 -20.82 34.02 15.95
C LYS A 959 -21.09 32.59 16.45
N VAL A 960 -21.99 31.85 15.77
CA VAL A 960 -22.30 30.44 16.12
C VAL A 960 -21.10 29.53 15.85
N GLY A 961 -20.40 29.75 14.74
CA GLY A 961 -19.20 29.00 14.38
C GLY A 961 -18.07 29.15 15.40
N ILE A 962 -17.71 30.39 15.77
CA ILE A 962 -16.67 30.67 16.76
C ILE A 962 -17.04 30.06 18.12
N ALA A 963 -18.28 30.24 18.58
CA ALA A 963 -18.73 29.65 19.83
C ALA A 963 -18.62 28.11 19.83
N SER A 964 -18.91 27.46 18.70
CA SER A 964 -18.73 26.01 18.57
C SER A 964 -17.27 25.56 18.61
N ASN A 965 -16.33 26.37 18.14
CA ASN A 965 -14.89 26.09 18.27
C ASN A 965 -14.43 26.18 19.73
N GLU A 966 -14.93 27.16 20.48
CA GLU A 966 -14.58 27.33 21.89
C GLU A 966 -15.08 26.14 22.75
N MET A 967 -16.16 25.49 22.35
CA MET A 967 -16.63 24.25 22.99
C MET A 967 -15.65 23.08 22.85
N ALA A 968 -14.62 23.15 22.00
CA ALA A 968 -13.55 22.14 21.96
C ALA A 968 -12.69 22.14 23.24
N LYS A 969 -12.70 23.24 24.00
CA LYS A 969 -12.01 23.37 25.29
C LYS A 969 -12.86 22.85 26.45
N ASP A 970 -14.16 22.62 26.24
CA ASP A 970 -15.09 22.12 27.25
C ASP A 970 -15.14 20.59 27.23
N THR A 971 -14.86 19.97 28.38
CA THR A 971 -14.97 18.52 28.61
C THR A 971 -16.36 17.94 28.31
N ASN A 972 -17.40 18.77 28.28
CA ASN A 972 -18.77 18.38 27.92
C ASN A 972 -19.16 18.72 26.48
N GLY A 973 -18.26 19.28 25.66
CA GLY A 973 -18.55 19.69 24.28
C GLY A 973 -19.19 18.58 23.44
N LEU A 974 -18.67 17.35 23.56
CA LEU A 974 -19.23 16.18 22.87
C LEU A 974 -20.62 15.77 23.41
N LYS A 975 -20.84 15.81 24.74
CA LYS A 975 -22.15 15.54 25.34
C LYS A 975 -23.21 16.53 24.86
N ASN A 976 -22.80 17.78 24.66
CA ASN A 976 -23.62 18.86 24.13
C ASN A 976 -23.69 18.87 22.59
N ASN A 977 -23.19 17.84 21.91
CA ASN A 977 -23.17 17.71 20.45
C ASN A 977 -22.45 18.87 19.73
N TYR A 978 -21.61 19.63 20.44
CA TYR A 978 -21.01 20.88 19.98
C TYR A 978 -22.03 21.93 19.48
N VAL A 979 -23.26 21.88 19.96
CA VAL A 979 -24.27 22.90 19.67
C VAL A 979 -24.15 23.99 20.74
N PRO A 980 -23.73 25.22 20.38
CA PRO A 980 -23.55 26.28 21.37
C PRO A 980 -24.91 26.76 21.90
N GLY A 981 -24.97 27.05 23.20
CA GLY A 981 -26.17 27.55 23.88
C GLY A 981 -26.48 29.02 23.58
N LEU A 982 -26.51 29.39 22.29
CA LEU A 982 -26.75 30.75 21.82
C LEU A 982 -28.20 30.94 21.37
N ASP A 983 -28.79 32.10 21.66
CA ASP A 983 -30.13 32.49 21.19
C ASP A 983 -30.24 32.55 19.66
N GLU A 984 -29.11 32.63 18.95
CA GLU A 984 -29.04 32.60 17.50
C GLU A 984 -29.25 31.21 16.88
N VAL A 985 -29.13 30.13 17.67
CA VAL A 985 -29.42 28.77 17.23
C VAL A 985 -30.92 28.54 17.22
N LEU A 986 -31.49 28.30 16.04
CA LEU A 986 -32.93 28.07 15.89
C LEU A 986 -33.29 26.59 16.01
N TRP A 987 -32.51 25.73 15.34
CA TRP A 987 -32.71 24.29 15.33
C TRP A 987 -31.38 23.58 15.14
N SER A 988 -31.26 22.37 15.67
CA SER A 988 -30.05 21.56 15.52
C SER A 988 -30.37 20.07 15.38
N THR A 989 -29.45 19.32 14.80
CA THR A 989 -29.35 17.87 14.96
C THR A 989 -28.34 17.55 16.07
N PRO A 990 -28.40 16.35 16.67
CA PRO A 990 -27.26 15.81 17.40
C PRO A 990 -26.08 15.58 16.44
N GLN A 991 -24.91 15.27 17.01
CA GLN A 991 -23.78 14.75 16.25
C GLN A 991 -24.13 13.36 15.72
N LEU A 992 -24.01 13.18 14.41
CA LEU A 992 -24.25 11.93 13.74
C LEU A 992 -22.95 11.15 13.61
N LYS A 993 -22.94 9.92 14.13
CA LYS A 993 -21.89 8.94 13.85
C LYS A 993 -21.92 8.54 12.38
N GLN A 994 -20.83 7.94 11.90
CA GLN A 994 -20.77 7.38 10.56
C GLN A 994 -21.94 6.44 10.30
N ASN A 995 -22.50 6.55 9.10
CA ASN A 995 -23.64 5.79 8.61
C ASN A 995 -24.94 5.94 9.42
N THR A 996 -25.10 7.04 10.17
CA THR A 996 -26.35 7.37 10.88
C THR A 996 -27.09 8.55 10.25
N SER A 997 -28.37 8.72 10.61
CA SER A 997 -29.20 9.82 10.12
C SER A 997 -30.12 10.34 11.22
N TYR A 998 -30.46 11.64 11.17
CA TYR A 998 -31.42 12.25 12.08
C TYR A 998 -32.48 13.04 11.32
N THR A 999 -33.72 12.97 11.78
CA THR A 999 -34.84 13.74 11.21
C THR A 999 -35.17 14.92 12.10
N LEU A 1000 -34.89 16.13 11.62
CA LEU A 1000 -35.26 17.39 12.23
C LEU A 1000 -36.61 17.86 11.68
N ARG A 1001 -37.56 18.20 12.56
CA ARG A 1001 -38.89 18.72 12.19
C ARG A 1001 -39.10 20.10 12.79
N PHE A 1002 -39.38 21.08 11.95
CA PHE A 1002 -39.54 22.46 12.39
C PHE A 1002 -40.48 23.24 11.46
N ARG A 1003 -40.95 24.41 11.90
CA ARG A 1003 -41.63 25.36 11.02
C ARG A 1003 -40.65 26.43 10.59
N ALA A 1004 -40.60 26.70 9.29
CA ALA A 1004 -39.79 27.78 8.76
C ALA A 1004 -40.14 29.12 9.44
N PRO A 1005 -39.15 30.00 9.67
CA PRO A 1005 -39.37 31.32 10.26
C PRO A 1005 -40.48 32.14 9.58
N LYS A 1006 -41.16 33.02 10.33
CA LYS A 1006 -42.17 33.93 9.76
C LYS A 1006 -41.54 35.04 8.89
N LYS A 1007 -40.31 35.46 9.23
CA LYS A 1007 -39.61 36.55 8.54
C LYS A 1007 -38.90 35.98 7.30
N PRO A 1008 -39.18 36.49 6.09
CA PRO A 1008 -38.39 36.14 4.90
C PRO A 1008 -36.93 36.53 5.08
N GLY A 1009 -36.01 35.74 4.54
CA GLY A 1009 -34.58 35.98 4.67
C GLY A 1009 -33.72 34.75 4.42
N LYS A 1010 -32.41 34.95 4.51
CA LYS A 1010 -31.39 33.90 4.41
C LYS A 1010 -31.00 33.45 5.81
N TYR A 1011 -31.28 32.19 6.13
CA TYR A 1011 -30.97 31.55 7.40
C TYR A 1011 -29.82 30.58 7.19
N PRO A 1012 -28.60 30.87 7.67
CA PRO A 1012 -27.48 29.96 7.49
C PRO A 1012 -27.72 28.65 8.23
N TYR A 1013 -27.18 27.57 7.68
CA TYR A 1013 -26.94 26.35 8.44
C TYR A 1013 -25.48 25.90 8.31
N LEU A 1014 -24.96 25.27 9.34
CA LEU A 1014 -23.54 24.93 9.48
C LEU A 1014 -23.34 23.66 10.29
N CYS A 1015 -22.24 22.96 10.05
CA CYS A 1015 -21.72 21.95 10.97
C CYS A 1015 -20.94 22.66 12.08
N THR A 1016 -21.30 22.40 13.33
CA THR A 1016 -20.70 23.00 14.54
C THR A 1016 -19.75 22.04 15.24
N PHE A 1017 -19.37 20.93 14.61
CA PHE A 1017 -18.18 20.21 15.06
C PHE A 1017 -16.96 21.16 14.94
N PRO A 1018 -16.10 21.27 15.96
CA PRO A 1018 -15.05 22.29 16.01
C PRO A 1018 -14.21 22.34 14.72
N GLY A 1019 -14.12 23.53 14.12
CA GLY A 1019 -13.41 23.81 12.87
C GLY A 1019 -14.19 23.58 11.57
N HIS A 1020 -15.32 22.86 11.59
CA HIS A 1020 -16.01 22.45 10.36
C HIS A 1020 -16.80 23.59 9.69
N TRP A 1021 -17.43 24.48 10.48
CA TRP A 1021 -18.32 25.54 10.00
C TRP A 1021 -17.69 26.50 8.97
N VAL A 1022 -16.36 26.59 8.95
CA VAL A 1022 -15.60 27.46 8.03
C VAL A 1022 -15.96 27.13 6.57
N ILE A 1023 -16.11 25.84 6.27
CA ILE A 1023 -16.38 25.31 4.93
C ILE A 1023 -17.70 24.53 4.84
N MET A 1024 -18.11 23.86 5.92
CA MET A 1024 -19.30 23.00 5.96
C MET A 1024 -20.54 23.79 6.35
N LYS A 1025 -21.06 24.56 5.39
CA LYS A 1025 -22.20 25.48 5.57
C LYS A 1025 -23.09 25.56 4.34
N GLY A 1026 -24.31 26.01 4.54
CA GLY A 1026 -25.27 26.32 3.48
C GLY A 1026 -26.31 27.33 3.96
N VAL A 1027 -27.36 27.54 3.15
CA VAL A 1027 -28.40 28.54 3.44
C VAL A 1027 -29.81 28.01 3.18
N MET A 1028 -30.70 28.23 4.15
CA MET A 1028 -32.14 28.09 3.99
C MET A 1028 -32.73 29.45 3.60
N ILE A 1029 -33.38 29.53 2.44
CA ILE A 1029 -34.06 30.73 1.96
C ILE A 1029 -35.55 30.65 2.33
N VAL A 1030 -36.00 31.58 3.17
CA VAL A 1030 -37.41 31.73 3.53
C VAL A 1030 -38.05 32.79 2.63
N LYS A 1031 -39.04 32.40 1.83
CA LYS A 1031 -39.83 33.30 0.96
C LYS A 1031 -41.21 33.57 1.56
N LYS A 1032 -41.84 34.68 1.14
CA LYS A 1032 -43.22 35.01 1.53
C LYS A 1032 -44.20 33.93 1.08
#